data_AF-D0NTM4-F1
#
_entry.id   AF-D0NTM4-F1
#
_cell.length_a   1.000
_cell.length_b   1.000
_cell.length_c   1.000
_cell.angle_alpha   90.00
_cell.angle_beta   90.00
_cell.angle_gamma   90.00
#
_symmetry.space_group_name_H-M   'P 1'
#
loop_
_entity.id
_entity.type
_entity.pdbx_description
1 polymer ?
#
loop_
_entity_poly.entity_id
_entity_poly.type
_entity_poly.pdbx_seq_one_letter_code
_entity_poly.pdbx_strand_id
1 'polypeptide(L)'
;MADAFSLERGVTPQSAGVDGGWFMDGETTAADAGPAVVAEMEAVLAQTPEAISLYKSELEKLLLAFVKSQESEQRLVHRTKEIVAEIRSSHDAMVRDQEEESEALAQKKKTKIELDAIVQQIASTRQTELEKQLKVNGLRSKLESLQEEVARMAMPSGNGGDIMLNEEQELQISSLKNKRAESARDVEAKTISLQDLRQETTNLFSLVQEEEAKNARLEETQANVVLQIQEKQSLTEREVRRKTRLEKELKILKQTHERQQVEISALETLKKENEENLRKKELTMRESKQKMEKYLKQYDGLFRTTHSLTEAMQLQWQENVELHKENVQVEHELTVKEQQIQTITRDAVKTDKLMEIAREQLQDIEGKRSDCEIEKEKYKLELESLINLTLEAEKKQSELLTKKLDEMLREREVLNKMLVKVNDRTQATFDLMKIKENTMKNLQNEINGLKSHVKKQRAQIQQLVGEREKYEKEAANATQKFMTSLEEAKLQDLQVVSLQQKIVESESRLKQQQNLYEAVRTDRNLYSKQLIESQEEIGDMKRKFKIMNHQIEQLKEEITSKDHALVKEHFDHHKVDKEKEILKNELLRIKKQIQSSEQIILNQEQEATKLAKIIQEADEEKQRQVKEYGCVVHDRDTLRQQLIQRNEELSVLYEKIKIQKSTLSKGYFQYQEKEKDVNNLQSRILALTLERDSSNNQLSHEGSLKQELIRLEKELLQEKTKIRALSEELDHPLNVHRWRKLEGSDPKRFEMIRKLQTMQKKLIRKYEETTIKDLLILEKEKLYVELKTILARQPGAEVAEQLVVYKETLKGKQNQMKQMEEELQMYKMQVNEYRHDLGQLDKEKQQIQQEWIDRQLKSYSNQFDHGQEGNATVYGDPASYGNPED
;
A
#
# COMPACT_ATOMS: atom_id res chain seq x y z
N MET A 1 -61.57 46.32 -27.80
CA MET A 1 -62.01 45.26 -28.71
C MET A 1 -61.07 44.08 -28.56
N ALA A 2 -61.49 42.89 -29.00
CA ALA A 2 -61.17 41.64 -28.32
C ALA A 2 -59.95 40.85 -28.86
N ASP A 3 -59.57 39.86 -28.04
CA ASP A 3 -58.98 38.55 -28.35
C ASP A 3 -57.50 38.38 -28.77
N ALA A 4 -56.79 37.75 -27.80
CA ALA A 4 -55.89 36.59 -27.95
C ALA A 4 -54.51 36.77 -28.65
N PHE A 5 -53.48 35.97 -28.38
CA PHE A 5 -53.39 34.68 -27.67
C PHE A 5 -52.17 34.63 -26.71
N SER A 6 -52.26 33.83 -25.65
CA SER A 6 -51.26 33.74 -24.57
C SER A 6 -50.17 32.69 -24.80
N LEU A 7 -48.94 32.93 -24.31
CA LEU A 7 -48.00 31.88 -23.87
C LEU A 7 -46.77 32.47 -23.11
N GLU A 8 -46.85 32.52 -21.78
CA GLU A 8 -45.69 32.70 -20.90
C GLU A 8 -45.48 31.43 -20.06
N ARG A 9 -44.23 30.98 -19.92
CA ARG A 9 -43.82 29.93 -18.96
C ARG A 9 -42.99 30.56 -17.85
N GLY A 10 -43.66 30.99 -16.77
CA GLY A 10 -43.01 31.19 -15.48
C GLY A 10 -42.89 29.85 -14.73
N VAL A 11 -41.71 29.53 -14.21
CA VAL A 11 -41.50 28.35 -13.35
C VAL A 11 -41.36 28.83 -11.91
N THR A 12 -42.37 28.54 -11.10
CA THR A 12 -42.30 28.58 -9.63
C THR A 12 -42.58 27.17 -9.07
N PRO A 13 -41.91 26.74 -8.00
CA PRO A 13 -42.02 25.37 -7.52
C PRO A 13 -43.33 25.16 -6.75
N GLN A 14 -44.21 24.32 -7.28
CA GLN A 14 -45.34 23.81 -6.52
C GLN A 14 -44.88 22.74 -5.53
N SER A 15 -45.42 22.80 -4.32
CA SER A 15 -45.44 21.68 -3.37
C SER A 15 -46.23 20.52 -3.98
N ALA A 16 -45.52 19.54 -4.55
CA ALA A 16 -46.11 18.26 -4.94
C ALA A 16 -46.29 17.42 -3.67
N GLY A 17 -47.55 17.07 -3.35
CA GLY A 17 -47.85 16.13 -2.28
C GLY A 17 -47.28 14.75 -2.59
N VAL A 18 -46.80 14.05 -1.57
CA VAL A 18 -46.37 12.65 -1.67
C VAL A 18 -47.62 11.76 -1.70
N ASP A 19 -48.28 11.72 -2.85
CA ASP A 19 -49.33 10.74 -3.12
C ASP A 19 -48.68 9.51 -3.76
N GLY A 20 -48.14 8.67 -2.88
CA GLY A 20 -47.32 7.50 -3.22
C GLY A 20 -47.86 6.20 -2.60
N GLY A 21 -49.18 6.12 -2.41
CA GLY A 21 -49.87 4.95 -1.83
C GLY A 21 -49.91 3.74 -2.76
N TRP A 22 -48.75 3.18 -3.11
CA TRP A 22 -48.58 1.99 -3.94
C TRP A 22 -47.60 0.98 -3.34
N PHE A 23 -47.87 0.53 -2.12
CA PHE A 23 -47.63 -0.85 -1.68
C PHE A 23 -48.51 -1.09 -0.47
N MET A 24 -49.65 -1.76 -0.68
CA MET A 24 -50.61 -2.03 0.39
C MET A 24 -50.03 -2.99 1.43
N ASP A 25 -50.54 -2.85 2.67
CA ASP A 25 -50.61 -3.93 3.64
C ASP A 25 -51.46 -5.08 3.06
N GLY A 26 -50.84 -5.89 2.20
CA GLY A 26 -51.35 -7.15 1.70
C GLY A 26 -50.99 -8.25 2.69
N GLU A 27 -52.02 -8.87 3.26
CA GLU A 27 -51.97 -9.85 4.35
C GLU A 27 -50.80 -10.84 4.26
N THR A 28 -49.95 -10.84 5.30
CA THR A 28 -48.81 -11.74 5.51
C THR A 28 -49.21 -13.18 5.87
N THR A 29 -50.42 -13.62 5.50
CA THR A 29 -51.03 -14.90 5.88
C THR A 29 -50.50 -16.10 5.09
N ALA A 30 -49.90 -15.90 3.91
CA ALA A 30 -49.38 -16.99 3.09
C ALA A 30 -48.05 -17.60 3.59
N ALA A 31 -47.19 -16.80 4.22
CA ALA A 31 -45.82 -17.22 4.57
C ALA A 31 -45.74 -18.15 5.80
N ASP A 32 -46.78 -18.17 6.65
CA ASP A 32 -46.82 -18.93 7.90
C ASP A 32 -47.52 -20.29 7.77
N ALA A 33 -48.11 -20.59 6.60
CA ALA A 33 -48.84 -21.84 6.34
C ALA A 33 -47.92 -23.03 5.99
N GLY A 34 -46.73 -22.76 5.45
CA GLY A 34 -45.79 -23.80 4.98
C GLY A 34 -45.40 -24.86 6.03
N PRO A 35 -45.03 -24.50 7.28
CA PRO A 35 -44.67 -25.47 8.31
C PRO A 35 -45.83 -26.42 8.68
N ALA A 36 -47.08 -25.95 8.61
CA ALA A 36 -48.26 -26.77 8.87
C ALA A 36 -48.49 -27.79 7.74
N VAL A 37 -48.34 -27.38 6.48
CA VAL A 37 -48.45 -28.27 5.31
C VAL A 37 -47.37 -29.36 5.31
N VAL A 38 -46.13 -29.03 5.71
CA VAL A 38 -45.05 -30.02 5.88
C VAL A 38 -45.43 -31.05 6.95
N ALA A 39 -45.89 -30.60 8.13
CA ALA A 39 -46.31 -31.50 9.21
C ALA A 39 -47.50 -32.40 8.84
N GLU A 40 -48.47 -31.89 8.06
CA GLU A 40 -49.58 -32.71 7.55
C GLU A 40 -49.11 -33.75 6.51
N MET A 41 -48.23 -33.39 5.58
CA MET A 41 -47.66 -34.35 4.62
C MET A 41 -46.80 -35.42 5.30
N GLU A 42 -46.02 -35.06 6.32
CA GLU A 42 -45.26 -36.03 7.13
C GLU A 42 -46.18 -36.99 7.89
N ALA A 43 -47.30 -36.50 8.45
CA ALA A 43 -48.30 -37.35 9.10
C ALA A 43 -48.99 -38.33 8.13
N VAL A 44 -49.28 -37.90 6.89
CA VAL A 44 -49.83 -38.76 5.82
C VAL A 44 -48.79 -39.79 5.33
N LEU A 45 -47.51 -39.42 5.25
CA LEU A 45 -46.41 -40.33 4.94
C LEU A 45 -46.16 -41.37 6.05
N ALA A 46 -46.42 -41.02 7.31
CA ALA A 46 -46.35 -41.95 8.44
C ALA A 46 -47.48 -42.99 8.44
N GLN A 47 -48.66 -42.64 7.90
CA GLN A 47 -49.86 -43.50 7.91
C GLN A 47 -50.07 -44.31 6.61
N THR A 48 -49.21 -44.16 5.60
CA THR A 48 -49.36 -44.84 4.30
C THR A 48 -48.90 -46.30 4.33
N PRO A 49 -49.73 -47.28 3.91
CA PRO A 49 -49.37 -48.71 3.94
C PRO A 49 -48.22 -49.12 3.02
N GLU A 50 -47.42 -50.12 3.44
CA GLU A 50 -46.26 -50.64 2.66
C GLU A 50 -46.62 -51.17 1.26
N ALA A 51 -47.88 -51.55 1.03
CA ALA A 51 -48.36 -52.02 -0.28
C ALA A 51 -48.23 -50.97 -1.41
N ILE A 52 -47.97 -49.70 -1.09
CA ILE A 52 -47.80 -48.61 -2.06
C ILE A 52 -46.45 -47.89 -1.87
N SER A 53 -45.41 -48.62 -1.44
CA SER A 53 -44.07 -48.09 -1.12
C SER A 53 -43.42 -47.23 -2.22
N LEU A 54 -43.66 -47.56 -3.50
CA LEU A 54 -43.21 -46.76 -4.64
C LEU A 54 -43.78 -45.33 -4.61
N TYR A 55 -45.09 -45.19 -4.38
CA TYR A 55 -45.77 -43.89 -4.30
C TYR A 55 -45.34 -43.11 -3.05
N LYS A 56 -45.14 -43.81 -1.92
CA LYS A 56 -44.53 -43.22 -0.71
C LYS A 56 -43.15 -42.62 -1.00
N SER A 57 -42.29 -43.33 -1.74
CA SER A 57 -40.96 -42.84 -2.10
C SER A 57 -40.97 -41.64 -3.06
N GLU A 58 -42.02 -41.46 -3.87
CA GLU A 58 -42.19 -40.27 -4.71
C GLU A 58 -42.74 -39.09 -3.90
N LEU A 59 -43.71 -39.32 -3.02
CA LEU A 59 -44.20 -38.29 -2.09
C LEU A 59 -43.11 -37.79 -1.14
N GLU A 60 -42.23 -38.67 -0.64
CA GLU A 60 -41.06 -38.27 0.17
C GLU A 60 -40.10 -37.36 -0.61
N LYS A 61 -39.82 -37.66 -1.89
CA LYS A 61 -39.01 -36.78 -2.76
C LYS A 61 -39.69 -35.43 -3.01
N LEU A 62 -41.01 -35.44 -3.19
CA LEU A 62 -41.82 -34.24 -3.46
C LEU A 62 -41.90 -33.33 -2.24
N LEU A 63 -42.09 -33.91 -1.04
CA LEU A 63 -41.98 -33.21 0.24
C LEU A 63 -40.58 -32.62 0.44
N LEU A 64 -39.52 -33.39 0.19
CA LEU A 64 -38.14 -32.92 0.37
C LEU A 64 -37.76 -31.81 -0.62
N ALA A 65 -38.37 -31.80 -1.82
CA ALA A 65 -38.29 -30.68 -2.75
C ALA A 65 -39.09 -29.45 -2.27
N PHE A 66 -40.29 -29.66 -1.72
CA PHE A 66 -41.13 -28.58 -1.16
C PHE A 66 -40.46 -27.89 0.04
N VAL A 67 -39.92 -28.67 1.00
CA VAL A 67 -39.15 -28.15 2.14
C VAL A 67 -37.96 -27.29 1.67
N LYS A 68 -37.18 -27.78 0.71
CA LYS A 68 -36.06 -26.99 0.12
C LYS A 68 -36.52 -25.71 -0.57
N SER A 69 -37.68 -25.75 -1.24
CA SER A 69 -38.30 -24.56 -1.83
C SER A 69 -38.66 -23.55 -0.76
N GLN A 70 -39.35 -23.98 0.30
CA GLN A 70 -39.76 -23.15 1.43
C GLN A 70 -38.56 -22.55 2.19
N GLU A 71 -37.49 -23.33 2.43
CA GLU A 71 -36.23 -22.82 2.99
C GLU A 71 -35.56 -21.78 2.10
N SER A 72 -35.70 -21.89 0.77
CA SER A 72 -35.16 -20.89 -0.18
C SER A 72 -36.00 -19.61 -0.17
N GLU A 73 -37.32 -19.74 -0.10
CA GLU A 73 -38.27 -18.63 0.00
C GLU A 73 -38.10 -17.86 1.31
N GLN A 74 -37.99 -18.55 2.45
CA GLN A 74 -37.72 -17.92 3.75
C GLN A 74 -36.40 -17.14 3.76
N ARG A 75 -35.35 -17.65 3.11
CA ARG A 75 -34.08 -16.92 2.94
C ARG A 75 -34.24 -15.68 2.07
N LEU A 76 -35.02 -15.74 0.98
CA LEU A 76 -35.31 -14.58 0.12
C LEU A 76 -36.18 -13.53 0.83
N VAL A 77 -37.16 -13.94 1.64
CA VAL A 77 -37.97 -13.06 2.47
C VAL A 77 -37.12 -12.38 3.55
N HIS A 78 -36.21 -13.12 4.21
CA HIS A 78 -35.27 -12.54 5.17
C HIS A 78 -34.35 -11.52 4.48
N ARG A 79 -33.77 -11.87 3.33
CA ARG A 79 -32.90 -10.97 2.57
C ARG A 79 -33.62 -9.72 2.07
N THR A 80 -34.89 -9.84 1.68
CA THR A 80 -35.74 -8.70 1.33
C THR A 80 -35.98 -7.78 2.54
N LYS A 81 -36.23 -8.34 3.73
CA LYS A 81 -36.37 -7.56 4.99
C LYS A 81 -35.07 -6.84 5.36
N GLU A 82 -33.91 -7.48 5.23
CA GLU A 82 -32.59 -6.86 5.41
C GLU A 82 -32.41 -5.66 4.47
N ILE A 83 -32.65 -5.85 3.16
CA ILE A 83 -32.50 -4.79 2.15
C ILE A 83 -33.47 -3.63 2.41
N VAL A 84 -34.72 -3.89 2.81
CA VAL A 84 -35.68 -2.82 3.18
C VAL A 84 -35.23 -2.07 4.43
N ALA A 85 -34.60 -2.73 5.40
CA ALA A 85 -34.03 -2.07 6.58
C ALA A 85 -32.78 -1.23 6.23
N GLU A 86 -31.89 -1.73 5.36
CA GLU A 86 -30.74 -0.99 4.83
C GLU A 86 -31.18 0.26 4.04
N ILE A 87 -32.21 0.14 3.18
CA ILE A 87 -32.77 1.27 2.42
C ILE A 87 -33.37 2.31 3.36
N ARG A 88 -34.13 1.91 4.40
CA ARG A 88 -34.66 2.84 5.40
C ARG A 88 -33.55 3.54 6.16
N SER A 89 -32.56 2.80 6.67
CA SER A 89 -31.42 3.39 7.38
C SER A 89 -30.60 4.37 6.52
N SER A 90 -30.50 4.11 5.21
CA SER A 90 -29.83 5.01 4.25
C SER A 90 -30.67 6.26 3.98
N HIS A 91 -31.98 6.12 3.87
CA HIS A 91 -32.91 7.24 3.72
C HIS A 91 -32.93 8.14 4.96
N ASP A 92 -32.97 7.55 6.16
CA ASP A 92 -32.94 8.27 7.44
C ASP A 92 -31.58 8.96 7.70
N ALA A 93 -30.50 8.51 7.05
CA ALA A 93 -29.22 9.23 7.02
C ALA A 93 -29.28 10.43 6.06
N MET A 94 -29.73 10.20 4.82
CA MET A 94 -29.87 11.25 3.80
C MET A 94 -30.77 12.41 4.26
N VAL A 95 -31.88 12.11 4.96
CA VAL A 95 -32.77 13.14 5.51
C VAL A 95 -32.06 13.98 6.57
N ARG A 96 -31.28 13.37 7.47
CA ARG A 96 -30.51 14.10 8.49
C ARG A 96 -29.41 14.96 7.89
N ASP A 97 -28.66 14.46 6.91
CA ASP A 97 -27.65 15.25 6.18
C ASP A 97 -28.30 16.49 5.53
N GLN A 98 -29.51 16.33 4.99
CA GLN A 98 -30.28 17.41 4.35
C GLN A 98 -30.89 18.40 5.36
N GLU A 99 -31.27 17.95 6.56
CA GLU A 99 -31.65 18.81 7.69
C GLU A 99 -30.44 19.64 8.18
N GLU A 100 -29.29 19.01 8.40
CA GLU A 100 -28.04 19.67 8.81
C GLU A 100 -27.57 20.72 7.77
N GLU A 101 -27.65 20.40 6.48
CA GLU A 101 -27.35 21.37 5.40
C GLU A 101 -28.32 22.57 5.44
N SER A 102 -29.60 22.32 5.73
CA SER A 102 -30.61 23.39 5.84
C SER A 102 -30.35 24.31 7.04
N GLU A 103 -29.94 23.75 8.19
CA GLU A 103 -29.58 24.52 9.39
C GLU A 103 -28.30 25.34 9.17
N ALA A 104 -27.27 24.74 8.55
CA ALA A 104 -26.03 25.43 8.19
C ALA A 104 -26.31 26.61 7.23
N LEU A 105 -27.22 26.44 6.28
CA LEU A 105 -27.63 27.48 5.34
C LEU A 105 -28.47 28.58 6.01
N ALA A 106 -29.29 28.24 7.01
CA ALA A 106 -29.99 29.20 7.85
C ALA A 106 -29.02 30.01 8.74
N GLN A 107 -28.06 29.37 9.40
CA GLN A 107 -27.01 30.04 10.16
C GLN A 107 -26.17 30.98 9.27
N LYS A 108 -25.78 30.52 8.07
CA LYS A 108 -25.06 31.33 7.07
C LYS A 108 -25.84 32.57 6.61
N LYS A 109 -27.17 32.47 6.48
CA LYS A 109 -28.03 33.63 6.20
C LYS A 109 -28.05 34.59 7.39
N LYS A 110 -28.18 34.09 8.62
CA LYS A 110 -28.19 34.89 9.85
C LYS A 110 -26.88 35.67 10.04
N THR A 111 -25.73 34.99 9.97
CA THR A 111 -24.41 35.64 10.08
C THR A 111 -24.14 36.63 8.96
N LYS A 112 -24.68 36.41 7.75
CA LYS A 112 -24.62 37.40 6.66
C LYS A 112 -25.43 38.67 6.98
N ILE A 113 -26.65 38.53 7.50
CA ILE A 113 -27.48 39.69 7.92
C ILE A 113 -26.79 40.47 9.05
N GLU A 114 -26.19 39.77 10.01
CA GLU A 114 -25.39 40.40 11.09
C GLU A 114 -24.16 41.13 10.55
N LEU A 115 -23.46 40.57 9.55
CA LEU A 115 -22.35 41.22 8.85
C LEU A 115 -22.80 42.47 8.08
N ASP A 116 -23.88 42.39 7.30
CA ASP A 116 -24.41 43.51 6.53
C ASP A 116 -24.87 44.66 7.46
N ALA A 117 -25.44 44.33 8.64
CA ALA A 117 -25.78 45.32 9.67
C ALA A 117 -24.55 45.99 10.30
N ILE A 118 -23.47 45.23 10.58
CA ILE A 118 -22.19 45.79 11.06
C ILE A 118 -21.56 46.68 9.99
N VAL A 119 -21.60 46.28 8.71
CA VAL A 119 -21.11 47.10 7.59
C VAL A 119 -21.90 48.41 7.46
N GLN A 120 -23.23 48.39 7.66
CA GLN A 120 -24.05 49.61 7.72
C GLN A 120 -23.70 50.49 8.94
N GLN A 121 -23.41 49.92 10.11
CA GLN A 121 -22.91 50.70 11.26
C GLN A 121 -21.53 51.31 11.02
N ILE A 122 -20.64 50.61 10.31
CA ILE A 122 -19.32 51.14 9.92
C ILE A 122 -19.46 52.26 8.88
N ALA A 123 -20.42 52.14 7.96
CA ALA A 123 -20.73 53.18 6.98
C ALA A 123 -21.29 54.45 7.65
N SER A 124 -22.28 54.31 8.55
CA SER A 124 -22.86 55.46 9.25
C SER A 124 -21.89 56.13 10.22
N THR A 125 -21.07 55.36 10.94
CA THR A 125 -19.99 55.95 11.76
C THR A 125 -18.98 56.70 10.92
N ARG A 126 -18.50 56.14 9.78
CA ARG A 126 -17.63 56.87 8.83
C ARG A 126 -18.28 58.13 8.27
N GLN A 127 -19.58 58.13 7.98
CA GLN A 127 -20.28 59.32 7.51
C GLN A 127 -20.34 60.41 8.58
N THR A 128 -20.62 60.06 9.84
CA THR A 128 -20.57 61.03 10.95
C THR A 128 -19.14 61.50 11.28
N GLU A 129 -18.13 60.66 11.04
CA GLU A 129 -16.70 61.05 11.13
C GLU A 129 -16.35 62.11 10.07
N LEU A 130 -16.81 61.91 8.83
CA LEU A 130 -16.62 62.86 7.73
C LEU A 130 -17.32 64.21 8.00
N GLU A 131 -18.57 64.17 8.49
CA GLU A 131 -19.30 65.39 8.90
C GLU A 131 -18.62 66.13 10.06
N LYS A 132 -18.02 65.41 11.02
CA LYS A 132 -17.22 66.00 12.11
C LYS A 132 -15.93 66.61 11.56
N GLN A 133 -15.22 65.96 10.64
CA GLN A 133 -14.03 66.52 10.00
C GLN A 133 -14.36 67.78 9.18
N LEU A 134 -15.47 67.81 8.46
CA LEU A 134 -15.95 69.01 7.75
C LEU A 134 -16.30 70.15 8.73
N LYS A 135 -16.93 69.85 9.88
CA LYS A 135 -17.16 70.85 10.96
C LYS A 135 -15.86 71.35 11.60
N VAL A 136 -14.87 70.48 11.83
CA VAL A 136 -13.55 70.88 12.37
C VAL A 136 -12.81 71.79 11.39
N ASN A 137 -12.86 71.51 10.08
CA ASN A 137 -12.26 72.37 9.06
C ASN A 137 -13.01 73.72 8.94
N GLY A 138 -14.34 73.72 9.04
CA GLY A 138 -15.14 74.96 9.10
C GLY A 138 -14.90 75.81 10.34
N LEU A 139 -14.60 75.19 11.49
CA LEU A 139 -14.21 75.89 12.72
C LEU A 139 -12.78 76.44 12.65
N ARG A 140 -11.85 75.73 12.00
CA ARG A 140 -10.49 76.25 11.74
C ARG A 140 -10.53 77.49 10.86
N SER A 141 -11.27 77.48 9.76
CA SER A 141 -11.44 78.63 8.87
C SER A 141 -12.07 79.85 9.57
N LYS A 142 -12.97 79.64 10.55
CA LYS A 142 -13.54 80.74 11.36
C LYS A 142 -12.62 81.27 12.45
N LEU A 143 -11.64 80.48 12.89
CA LEU A 143 -10.65 80.90 13.89
C LEU A 143 -9.56 81.74 13.21
N GLU A 144 -9.19 81.38 11.98
CA GLU A 144 -8.30 82.14 11.11
C GLU A 144 -8.86 83.54 10.78
N SER A 145 -10.15 83.65 10.42
CA SER A 145 -10.80 84.95 10.16
C SER A 145 -10.92 85.86 11.40
N LEU A 146 -10.96 85.30 12.61
CA LEU A 146 -11.07 86.08 13.85
C LEU A 146 -9.72 86.48 14.47
N GLN A 147 -8.60 85.94 13.95
CA GLN A 147 -7.25 86.39 14.33
C GLN A 147 -6.75 87.57 13.48
N GLU A 148 -7.42 87.89 12.37
CA GLU A 148 -7.02 89.00 11.48
C GLU A 148 -7.75 90.33 11.77
N GLU A 149 -8.92 90.31 12.41
CA GLU A 149 -9.66 91.53 12.81
C GLU A 149 -9.17 92.18 14.12
N VAL A 150 -8.45 91.44 14.98
CA VAL A 150 -7.93 91.94 16.27
C VAL A 150 -6.66 92.80 16.11
N ALA A 151 -6.05 92.81 14.92
CA ALA A 151 -4.83 93.59 14.61
C ALA A 151 -5.09 95.01 14.06
N ARG A 152 -6.32 95.54 14.15
CA ARG A 152 -6.66 96.91 13.70
C ARG A 152 -7.59 97.68 14.64
N MET A 153 -7.09 98.10 15.81
CA MET A 153 -7.54 99.34 16.48
C MET A 153 -6.72 99.63 17.76
N ALA A 154 -5.89 100.69 17.75
CA ALA A 154 -5.56 101.51 18.94
C ALA A 154 -4.71 102.76 18.59
N MET A 155 -5.10 103.91 19.18
CA MET A 155 -4.37 105.19 19.30
C MET A 155 -4.21 106.09 18.04
N PRO A 156 -4.12 107.43 18.21
CA PRO A 156 -4.70 108.28 19.26
C PRO A 156 -5.43 109.54 18.72
N SER A 157 -6.31 110.14 19.54
CA SER A 157 -6.90 111.47 19.28
C SER A 157 -6.52 112.47 20.37
N GLY A 158 -6.20 113.70 19.97
CA GLY A 158 -6.09 114.84 20.88
C GLY A 158 -6.18 116.15 20.10
N ASN A 159 -6.91 117.13 20.64
CA ASN A 159 -6.80 118.53 20.22
C ASN A 159 -7.46 119.49 21.23
N GLY A 160 -6.94 120.72 21.34
CA GLY A 160 -7.70 121.88 21.83
C GLY A 160 -7.08 122.69 22.99
N GLY A 161 -6.77 123.97 22.72
CA GLY A 161 -6.63 125.01 23.75
C GLY A 161 -5.53 126.04 23.48
N ASP A 162 -5.90 127.29 23.16
CA ASP A 162 -5.00 128.45 23.10
C ASP A 162 -5.78 129.75 23.44
N ILE A 163 -5.04 130.84 23.67
CA ILE A 163 -5.44 132.26 23.83
C ILE A 163 -5.76 132.74 25.26
N MET A 164 -5.26 133.95 25.59
CA MET A 164 -5.22 134.61 26.90
C MET A 164 -6.01 135.94 26.96
N LEU A 165 -5.96 136.59 28.15
CA LEU A 165 -6.24 138.01 28.50
C LEU A 165 -7.73 138.34 28.76
N ASN A 166 -8.09 139.27 29.66
CA ASN A 166 -7.32 140.35 30.31
C ASN A 166 -7.86 140.69 31.73
N GLU A 167 -7.10 141.44 32.54
CA GLU A 167 -7.50 142.25 33.73
C GLU A 167 -8.39 141.56 34.82
N GLU A 168 -7.93 141.14 36.00
CA GLU A 168 -6.86 141.64 36.90
C GLU A 168 -7.05 143.15 37.24
N GLN A 169 -7.27 143.61 38.49
CA GLN A 169 -6.69 143.11 39.76
C GLN A 169 -7.59 143.17 41.04
N GLU A 170 -8.86 143.61 41.00
CA GLU A 170 -9.62 143.85 42.27
C GLU A 170 -10.46 142.68 42.82
N LEU A 171 -10.86 141.69 42.01
CA LEU A 171 -11.67 140.55 42.48
C LEU A 171 -10.85 139.36 43.03
N GLN A 172 -9.52 139.41 42.93
CA GLN A 172 -8.63 138.28 43.26
C GLN A 172 -8.74 137.83 44.73
N ILE A 173 -8.89 138.76 45.68
CA ILE A 173 -8.91 138.45 47.12
C ILE A 173 -10.15 137.66 47.56
N SER A 174 -11.31 137.90 46.94
CA SER A 174 -12.56 137.19 47.29
C SER A 174 -12.59 135.77 46.72
N SER A 175 -12.15 135.59 45.47
CA SER A 175 -12.15 134.28 44.80
C SER A 175 -11.25 133.24 45.48
N LEU A 176 -10.11 133.67 46.05
CA LEU A 176 -9.14 132.77 46.68
C LEU A 176 -9.65 132.11 47.96
N LYS A 177 -10.58 132.74 48.70
CA LYS A 177 -11.23 132.11 49.86
C LYS A 177 -12.17 130.97 49.44
N ASN A 178 -12.95 131.15 48.37
CA ASN A 178 -13.86 130.12 47.88
C ASN A 178 -13.09 128.95 47.25
N LYS A 179 -12.07 129.23 46.42
CA LYS A 179 -11.20 128.20 45.84
C LYS A 179 -10.55 127.31 46.91
N ARG A 180 -10.12 127.86 48.05
CA ARG A 180 -9.56 127.07 49.16
C ARG A 180 -10.59 126.12 49.80
N ALA A 181 -11.86 126.50 49.87
CA ALA A 181 -12.93 125.65 50.40
C ALA A 181 -13.32 124.53 49.43
N GLU A 182 -13.33 124.80 48.11
CA GLU A 182 -13.55 123.80 47.08
C GLU A 182 -12.40 122.78 47.03
N SER A 183 -11.14 123.25 47.02
CA SER A 183 -9.96 122.36 47.04
C SER A 183 -9.93 121.41 48.25
N ALA A 184 -10.46 121.84 49.41
CA ALA A 184 -10.54 120.96 50.59
C ALA A 184 -11.50 119.78 50.38
N ARG A 185 -12.70 120.03 49.81
CA ARG A 185 -13.65 118.95 49.48
C ARG A 185 -13.12 118.04 48.37
N ASP A 186 -12.40 118.61 47.39
CA ASP A 186 -11.82 117.86 46.27
C ASP A 186 -10.72 116.89 46.74
N VAL A 187 -9.93 117.28 47.74
CA VAL A 187 -8.96 116.38 48.41
C VAL A 187 -9.66 115.28 49.19
N GLU A 188 -10.74 115.59 49.90
CA GLU A 188 -11.50 114.62 50.70
C GLU A 188 -12.19 113.56 49.81
N ALA A 189 -12.84 114.00 48.72
CA ALA A 189 -13.42 113.12 47.70
C ALA A 189 -12.37 112.22 47.02
N LYS A 190 -11.19 112.77 46.67
CA LYS A 190 -10.08 111.99 46.11
C LYS A 190 -9.46 111.02 47.12
N THR A 191 -9.52 111.33 48.41
CA THR A 191 -9.04 110.43 49.48
C THR A 191 -9.96 109.22 49.63
N ILE A 192 -11.28 109.43 49.59
CA ILE A 192 -12.28 108.35 49.59
C ILE A 192 -12.11 107.47 48.34
N SER A 193 -12.03 108.07 47.14
CA SER A 193 -11.81 107.33 45.90
C SER A 193 -10.50 106.53 45.89
N LEU A 194 -9.43 107.05 46.51
CA LEU A 194 -8.17 106.31 46.71
C LEU A 194 -8.32 105.13 47.69
N GLN A 195 -9.20 105.24 48.68
CA GLN A 195 -9.49 104.15 49.62
C GLN A 195 -10.32 103.04 48.92
N ASP A 196 -11.33 103.42 48.14
CA ASP A 196 -12.13 102.48 47.34
C ASP A 196 -11.26 101.74 46.32
N LEU A 197 -10.41 102.46 45.57
CA LEU A 197 -9.44 101.86 44.64
C LEU A 197 -8.45 100.91 45.33
N ARG A 198 -7.99 101.23 46.54
CA ARG A 198 -7.14 100.32 47.33
C ARG A 198 -7.88 99.06 47.76
N GLN A 199 -9.15 99.20 48.14
CA GLN A 199 -9.99 98.07 48.53
C GLN A 199 -10.32 97.17 47.34
N GLU A 200 -10.59 97.76 46.17
CA GLU A 200 -10.75 97.07 44.89
C GLU A 200 -9.44 96.36 44.46
N THR A 201 -8.28 97.01 44.63
CA THR A 201 -6.96 96.40 44.37
C THR A 201 -6.72 95.18 45.27
N THR A 202 -7.06 95.25 46.56
CA THR A 202 -6.92 94.09 47.47
C THR A 202 -7.91 92.97 47.13
N ASN A 203 -9.13 93.30 46.73
CA ASN A 203 -10.10 92.30 46.28
C ASN A 203 -9.62 91.59 45.00
N LEU A 204 -9.14 92.35 44.00
CA LEU A 204 -8.54 91.80 42.78
C LEU A 204 -7.31 90.93 43.08
N PHE A 205 -6.44 91.34 44.00
CA PHE A 205 -5.30 90.52 44.42
C PHE A 205 -5.74 89.19 45.06
N SER A 206 -6.78 89.20 45.90
CA SER A 206 -7.33 87.97 46.47
C SER A 206 -7.95 87.04 45.41
N LEU A 207 -8.61 87.62 44.39
CA LEU A 207 -9.18 86.86 43.28
C LEU A 207 -8.09 86.24 42.40
N VAL A 208 -7.00 86.98 42.13
CA VAL A 208 -5.82 86.46 41.41
C VAL A 208 -5.20 85.28 42.16
N GLN A 209 -5.00 85.38 43.49
CA GLN A 209 -4.50 84.26 44.28
C GLN A 209 -5.44 83.04 44.27
N GLU A 210 -6.76 83.26 44.25
CA GLU A 210 -7.73 82.15 44.16
C GLU A 210 -7.69 81.46 42.79
N GLU A 211 -7.58 82.22 41.70
CA GLU A 211 -7.44 81.67 40.34
C GLU A 211 -6.06 81.03 40.10
N GLU A 212 -4.96 81.57 40.63
CA GLU A 212 -3.65 80.92 40.64
C GLU A 212 -3.70 79.56 41.39
N ALA A 213 -4.38 79.51 42.54
CA ALA A 213 -4.56 78.27 43.29
C ALA A 213 -5.48 77.26 42.57
N LYS A 214 -6.47 77.71 41.81
CA LYS A 214 -7.28 76.85 40.93
C LYS A 214 -6.47 76.34 39.75
N ASN A 215 -5.66 77.18 39.12
CA ASN A 215 -4.83 76.80 37.99
C ASN A 215 -3.77 75.77 38.40
N ALA A 216 -3.09 75.94 39.54
CA ALA A 216 -2.15 74.94 40.08
C ALA A 216 -2.82 73.57 40.33
N ARG A 217 -4.06 73.55 40.83
CA ARG A 217 -4.84 72.30 40.99
C ARG A 217 -5.22 71.69 39.64
N LEU A 218 -5.59 72.51 38.65
CA LEU A 218 -5.88 72.03 37.30
C LEU A 218 -4.64 71.42 36.64
N GLU A 219 -3.48 72.05 36.75
CA GLU A 219 -2.19 71.52 36.29
C GLU A 219 -1.84 70.18 36.96
N GLU A 220 -2.04 70.05 38.28
CA GLU A 220 -1.87 68.77 38.99
C GLU A 220 -2.83 67.69 38.48
N THR A 221 -4.12 68.01 38.28
CA THR A 221 -5.07 67.05 37.70
C THR A 221 -4.74 66.68 36.25
N GLN A 222 -4.25 67.63 35.45
CA GLN A 222 -3.82 67.39 34.08
C GLN A 222 -2.61 66.46 34.02
N ALA A 223 -1.61 66.67 34.88
CA ALA A 223 -0.46 65.78 35.01
C ALA A 223 -0.88 64.34 35.40
N ASN A 224 -1.80 64.20 36.36
CA ASN A 224 -2.35 62.91 36.77
C ASN A 224 -3.12 62.21 35.62
N VAL A 225 -3.92 62.94 34.84
CA VAL A 225 -4.62 62.39 33.67
C VAL A 225 -3.62 61.96 32.57
N VAL A 226 -2.56 62.73 32.33
CA VAL A 226 -1.50 62.36 31.36
C VAL A 226 -0.79 61.07 31.78
N LEU A 227 -0.49 60.88 33.08
CA LEU A 227 0.10 59.64 33.59
C LEU A 227 -0.85 58.44 33.40
N GLN A 228 -2.15 58.60 33.68
CA GLN A 228 -3.14 57.55 33.44
C GLN A 228 -3.28 57.19 31.96
N ILE A 229 -3.20 58.19 31.06
CA ILE A 229 -3.21 57.96 29.60
C ILE A 229 -1.97 57.15 29.18
N GLN A 230 -0.78 57.50 29.66
CA GLN A 230 0.45 56.74 29.38
C GLN A 230 0.38 55.30 29.91
N GLU A 231 -0.14 55.10 31.13
CA GLU A 231 -0.33 53.75 31.69
C GLU A 231 -1.28 52.92 30.81
N LYS A 232 -2.45 53.47 30.44
CA LYS A 232 -3.42 52.80 29.56
C LYS A 232 -2.86 52.54 28.16
N GLN A 233 -2.09 53.44 27.58
CA GLN A 233 -1.38 53.21 26.33
C GLN A 233 -0.41 52.02 26.45
N SER A 234 0.41 51.98 27.51
CA SER A 234 1.35 50.88 27.75
C SER A 234 0.67 49.51 27.92
N LEU A 235 -0.49 49.47 28.58
CA LEU A 235 -1.30 48.26 28.74
C LEU A 235 -1.92 47.84 27.39
N THR A 236 -2.42 48.80 26.61
CA THR A 236 -3.00 48.54 25.29
C THR A 236 -1.94 48.00 24.32
N GLU A 237 -0.73 48.56 24.32
CA GLU A 237 0.39 48.02 23.54
C GLU A 237 0.78 46.59 23.95
N ARG A 238 0.80 46.28 25.24
CA ARG A 238 1.07 44.91 25.72
C ARG A 238 0.03 43.92 25.22
N GLU A 239 -1.26 44.27 25.30
CA GLU A 239 -2.33 43.42 24.79
C GLU A 239 -2.35 43.32 23.25
N VAL A 240 -2.00 44.38 22.51
CA VAL A 240 -1.80 44.29 21.05
C VAL A 240 -0.61 43.38 20.69
N ARG A 241 0.51 43.46 21.42
CA ARG A 241 1.65 42.54 21.23
C ARG A 241 1.30 41.09 21.60
N ARG A 242 0.45 40.88 22.61
CA ARG A 242 -0.06 39.55 22.98
C ARG A 242 -1.01 39.00 21.92
N LYS A 243 -1.99 39.79 21.49
CA LYS A 243 -2.92 39.45 20.40
C LYS A 243 -2.18 39.07 19.12
N THR A 244 -1.22 39.88 18.68
CA THR A 244 -0.45 39.60 17.45
C THR A 244 0.49 38.39 17.54
N ARG A 245 0.90 37.97 18.75
CA ARG A 245 1.56 36.65 18.96
C ARG A 245 0.55 35.51 18.81
N LEU A 246 -0.56 35.59 19.53
CA LEU A 246 -1.62 34.57 19.48
C LEU A 246 -2.20 34.40 18.07
N GLU A 247 -2.36 35.49 17.30
CA GLU A 247 -2.79 35.44 15.89
C GLU A 247 -1.78 34.74 14.99
N LYS A 248 -0.47 34.90 15.24
CA LYS A 248 0.58 34.17 14.50
C LYS A 248 0.62 32.70 14.89
N GLU A 249 0.55 32.38 16.17
CA GLU A 249 0.48 31.01 16.68
C GLU A 249 -0.77 30.28 16.14
N LEU A 250 -1.94 30.92 16.16
CA LEU A 250 -3.19 30.38 15.64
C LEU A 250 -3.16 30.21 14.11
N LYS A 251 -2.48 31.10 13.38
CA LYS A 251 -2.24 30.92 11.94
C LYS A 251 -1.34 29.71 11.65
N ILE A 252 -0.26 29.53 12.41
CA ILE A 252 0.63 28.36 12.28
C ILE A 252 -0.15 27.08 12.61
N LEU A 253 -0.91 27.05 13.71
CA LEU A 253 -1.74 25.90 14.10
C LEU A 253 -2.78 25.54 13.02
N LYS A 254 -3.43 26.53 12.41
CA LYS A 254 -4.34 26.29 11.28
C LYS A 254 -3.62 25.67 10.08
N GLN A 255 -2.47 26.20 9.69
CA GLN A 255 -1.68 25.66 8.58
C GLN A 255 -1.17 24.23 8.86
N THR A 256 -0.77 23.93 10.10
CA THR A 256 -0.41 22.55 10.48
C THR A 256 -1.61 21.61 10.49
N HIS A 257 -2.78 22.08 10.93
CA HIS A 257 -4.00 21.29 10.93
C HIS A 257 -4.51 21.02 9.51
N GLU A 258 -4.53 22.03 8.63
CA GLU A 258 -4.85 21.88 7.21
C GLU A 258 -3.91 20.88 6.52
N ARG A 259 -2.60 20.97 6.80
CA ARG A 259 -1.61 20.00 6.28
C ARG A 259 -1.88 18.58 6.79
N GLN A 260 -2.15 18.41 8.10
CA GLN A 260 -2.50 17.12 8.67
C GLN A 260 -3.81 16.56 8.11
N GLN A 261 -4.80 17.42 7.82
CA GLN A 261 -6.07 17.02 7.20
C GLN A 261 -5.86 16.47 5.77
N VAL A 262 -4.96 17.09 5.00
CA VAL A 262 -4.56 16.62 3.66
C VAL A 262 -3.75 15.33 3.74
N GLU A 263 -2.88 15.18 4.74
CA GLU A 263 -2.09 13.98 4.96
C GLU A 263 -2.97 12.79 5.40
N ILE A 264 -3.97 13.04 6.27
CA ILE A 264 -4.98 12.05 6.67
C ILE A 264 -5.83 11.61 5.46
N SER A 265 -6.33 12.54 4.64
CA SER A 265 -7.15 12.16 3.48
C SER A 265 -6.36 11.40 2.41
N ALA A 266 -5.07 11.72 2.22
CA ALA A 266 -4.16 10.96 1.36
C ALA A 266 -3.84 9.56 1.93
N LEU A 267 -3.76 9.40 3.26
CA LEU A 267 -3.61 8.09 3.89
C LEU A 267 -4.90 7.26 3.82
N GLU A 268 -6.07 7.88 3.88
CA GLU A 268 -7.36 7.21 3.71
C GLU A 268 -7.60 6.72 2.27
N THR A 269 -7.20 7.47 1.25
CA THR A 269 -7.24 6.99 -0.15
C THR A 269 -6.26 5.84 -0.35
N LEU A 270 -5.01 5.97 0.12
CA LEU A 270 -4.02 4.91 0.05
C LEU A 270 -4.47 3.64 0.81
N LYS A 271 -5.17 3.79 1.93
CA LYS A 271 -5.78 2.67 2.67
C LYS A 271 -6.85 1.97 1.83
N LYS A 272 -7.77 2.71 1.21
CA LYS A 272 -8.82 2.16 0.33
C LYS A 272 -8.22 1.41 -0.88
N GLU A 273 -7.20 1.98 -1.53
CA GLU A 273 -6.49 1.31 -2.63
C GLU A 273 -5.81 0.01 -2.16
N ASN A 274 -5.19 0.01 -0.98
CA ASN A 274 -4.59 -1.19 -0.40
C ASN A 274 -5.64 -2.26 -0.03
N GLU A 275 -6.80 -1.87 0.49
CA GLU A 275 -7.92 -2.77 0.78
C GLU A 275 -8.50 -3.39 -0.51
N GLU A 276 -8.64 -2.62 -1.59
CA GLU A 276 -9.01 -3.16 -2.91
C GLU A 276 -7.95 -4.12 -3.47
N ASN A 277 -6.68 -3.75 -3.39
CA ASN A 277 -5.58 -4.58 -3.88
C ASN A 277 -5.45 -5.88 -3.06
N LEU A 278 -5.73 -5.83 -1.76
CA LEU A 278 -5.84 -7.02 -0.91
C LEU A 278 -7.02 -7.91 -1.36
N ARG A 279 -8.21 -7.35 -1.54
CA ARG A 279 -9.38 -8.09 -2.05
C ARG A 279 -9.12 -8.74 -3.41
N LYS A 280 -8.45 -8.05 -4.34
CA LYS A 280 -8.05 -8.59 -5.66
C LYS A 280 -7.05 -9.76 -5.51
N LYS A 281 -6.09 -9.67 -4.58
CA LYS A 281 -5.15 -10.77 -4.25
C LYS A 281 -5.83 -11.95 -3.55
N GLU A 282 -6.78 -11.69 -2.66
CA GLU A 282 -7.57 -12.74 -2.01
C GLU A 282 -8.46 -13.50 -2.99
N LEU A 283 -9.10 -12.78 -3.94
CA LEU A 283 -9.91 -13.39 -4.99
C LEU A 283 -9.06 -14.30 -5.89
N THR A 284 -7.94 -13.80 -6.41
CA THR A 284 -7.02 -14.58 -7.26
C THR A 284 -6.39 -15.77 -6.53
N MET A 285 -6.08 -15.65 -5.23
CA MET A 285 -5.62 -16.78 -4.42
C MET A 285 -6.74 -17.81 -4.17
N ARG A 286 -7.99 -17.37 -3.97
CA ARG A 286 -9.16 -18.25 -3.84
C ARG A 286 -9.44 -19.00 -5.15
N GLU A 287 -9.34 -18.33 -6.30
CA GLU A 287 -9.42 -18.96 -7.62
C GLU A 287 -8.29 -19.95 -7.89
N SER A 288 -7.05 -19.63 -7.51
CA SER A 288 -5.92 -20.56 -7.67
C SER A 288 -6.08 -21.80 -6.79
N LYS A 289 -6.58 -21.66 -5.55
CA LYS A 289 -6.97 -22.79 -4.70
C LYS A 289 -8.06 -23.66 -5.35
N GLN A 290 -9.11 -23.07 -5.90
CA GLN A 290 -10.17 -23.83 -6.58
C GLN A 290 -9.65 -24.57 -7.83
N LYS A 291 -8.73 -23.96 -8.59
CA LYS A 291 -8.04 -24.63 -9.72
C LYS A 291 -7.19 -25.80 -9.22
N MET A 292 -6.39 -25.60 -8.15
CA MET A 292 -5.57 -26.64 -7.54
C MET A 292 -6.41 -27.81 -7.00
N GLU A 293 -7.55 -27.53 -6.37
CA GLU A 293 -8.47 -28.57 -5.87
C GLU A 293 -9.14 -29.36 -7.01
N LYS A 294 -9.45 -28.71 -8.14
CA LYS A 294 -9.90 -29.39 -9.36
C LYS A 294 -8.80 -30.30 -9.93
N TYR A 295 -7.55 -29.83 -10.00
CA TYR A 295 -6.43 -30.65 -10.46
C TYR A 295 -6.14 -31.84 -9.52
N LEU A 296 -6.25 -31.66 -8.20
CA LEU A 296 -6.15 -32.77 -7.24
C LEU A 296 -7.26 -33.80 -7.44
N LYS A 297 -8.51 -33.37 -7.64
CA LYS A 297 -9.63 -34.29 -7.93
C LYS A 297 -9.47 -35.01 -9.27
N GLN A 298 -8.92 -34.35 -10.29
CA GLN A 298 -8.57 -34.98 -11.57
C GLN A 298 -7.41 -35.96 -11.43
N TYR A 299 -6.39 -35.63 -10.63
CA TYR A 299 -5.26 -36.51 -10.33
C TYR A 299 -5.72 -37.75 -9.56
N ASP A 300 -6.53 -37.60 -8.50
CA ASP A 300 -7.11 -38.73 -7.76
C ASP A 300 -7.98 -39.62 -8.65
N GLY A 301 -8.74 -39.01 -9.58
CA GLY A 301 -9.51 -39.74 -10.59
C GLY A 301 -8.60 -40.56 -11.52
N LEU A 302 -7.59 -39.93 -12.12
CA LEU A 302 -6.61 -40.58 -12.99
C LEU A 302 -5.78 -41.65 -12.26
N PHE A 303 -5.44 -41.42 -10.99
CA PHE A 303 -4.73 -42.38 -10.16
C PHE A 303 -5.59 -43.63 -9.93
N ARG A 304 -6.88 -43.46 -9.58
CA ARG A 304 -7.81 -44.59 -9.42
C ARG A 304 -8.03 -45.36 -10.73
N THR A 305 -8.20 -44.68 -11.86
CA THR A 305 -8.34 -45.37 -13.16
C THR A 305 -7.07 -46.08 -13.56
N THR A 306 -5.89 -45.49 -13.33
CA THR A 306 -4.60 -46.12 -13.60
C THR A 306 -4.38 -47.34 -12.71
N HIS A 307 -4.74 -47.25 -11.43
CA HIS A 307 -4.65 -48.37 -10.48
C HIS A 307 -5.57 -49.52 -10.90
N SER A 308 -6.85 -49.23 -11.18
CA SER A 308 -7.82 -50.23 -11.65
C SER A 308 -7.43 -50.86 -13.00
N LEU A 309 -6.86 -50.08 -13.93
CA LEU A 309 -6.29 -50.62 -15.18
C LEU A 309 -5.07 -51.50 -14.93
N THR A 310 -4.25 -51.17 -13.93
CA THR A 310 -3.08 -51.99 -13.53
C THR A 310 -3.54 -53.32 -12.92
N GLU A 311 -4.53 -53.29 -12.02
CA GLU A 311 -5.15 -54.48 -11.44
C GLU A 311 -5.80 -55.36 -12.53
N ALA A 312 -6.57 -54.77 -13.44
CA ALA A 312 -7.17 -55.47 -14.57
C ALA A 312 -6.10 -56.10 -15.49
N MET A 313 -5.02 -55.37 -15.81
CA MET A 313 -3.90 -55.91 -16.58
C MET A 313 -3.18 -57.05 -15.84
N GLN A 314 -3.06 -56.97 -14.51
CA GLN A 314 -2.45 -58.01 -13.69
C GLN A 314 -3.31 -59.28 -13.61
N LEU A 315 -4.64 -59.14 -13.52
CA LEU A 315 -5.59 -60.25 -13.63
C LEU A 315 -5.55 -60.89 -15.02
N GLN A 316 -5.58 -60.10 -16.10
CA GLN A 316 -5.44 -60.60 -17.46
C GLN A 316 -4.09 -61.28 -17.73
N TRP A 317 -3.02 -60.81 -17.08
CA TRP A 317 -1.71 -61.47 -17.14
C TRP A 317 -1.72 -62.82 -16.40
N GLN A 318 -2.38 -62.92 -15.23
CA GLN A 318 -2.56 -64.19 -14.52
C GLN A 318 -3.39 -65.19 -15.34
N GLU A 319 -4.51 -64.75 -15.92
CA GLU A 319 -5.37 -65.56 -16.80
C GLU A 319 -4.60 -66.07 -18.03
N ASN A 320 -3.78 -65.22 -18.68
CA ASN A 320 -2.91 -65.66 -19.77
C ASN A 320 -1.84 -66.67 -19.33
N VAL A 321 -1.31 -66.56 -18.10
CA VAL A 321 -0.36 -67.55 -17.55
C VAL A 321 -1.03 -68.90 -17.25
N GLU A 322 -2.30 -68.89 -16.84
CA GLU A 322 -3.09 -70.12 -16.63
C GLU A 322 -3.47 -70.77 -17.98
N LEU A 323 -4.02 -70.00 -18.92
CA LEU A 323 -4.29 -70.46 -20.29
C LEU A 323 -3.03 -70.97 -21.01
N HIS A 324 -1.85 -70.40 -20.74
CA HIS A 324 -0.60 -70.93 -21.29
C HIS A 324 -0.22 -72.29 -20.70
N LYS A 325 -0.43 -72.51 -19.39
CA LYS A 325 -0.22 -73.83 -18.76
C LYS A 325 -1.21 -74.86 -19.32
N GLU A 326 -2.48 -74.49 -19.49
CA GLU A 326 -3.49 -75.35 -20.10
C GLU A 326 -3.13 -75.71 -21.54
N ASN A 327 -2.71 -74.73 -22.36
CA ASN A 327 -2.23 -75.00 -23.72
C ASN A 327 -1.03 -75.97 -23.74
N VAL A 328 -0.03 -75.78 -22.88
CA VAL A 328 1.12 -76.69 -22.78
C VAL A 328 0.69 -78.11 -22.33
N GLN A 329 -0.31 -78.22 -21.46
CA GLN A 329 -0.86 -79.51 -21.06
C GLN A 329 -1.62 -80.17 -22.23
N VAL A 330 -2.46 -79.42 -22.95
CA VAL A 330 -3.19 -79.91 -24.12
C VAL A 330 -2.23 -80.31 -25.26
N GLU A 331 -1.17 -79.55 -25.50
CA GLU A 331 -0.09 -79.92 -26.44
C GLU A 331 0.58 -81.23 -26.01
N HIS A 332 0.88 -81.41 -24.72
CA HIS A 332 1.43 -82.66 -24.21
C HIS A 332 0.47 -83.85 -24.44
N GLU A 333 -0.81 -83.69 -24.12
CA GLU A 333 -1.84 -84.71 -24.37
C GLU A 333 -1.99 -85.02 -25.88
N LEU A 334 -1.89 -84.01 -26.74
CA LEU A 334 -1.86 -84.15 -28.20
C LEU A 334 -0.66 -84.98 -28.67
N THR A 335 0.56 -84.67 -28.22
CA THR A 335 1.76 -85.45 -28.59
C THR A 335 1.68 -86.91 -28.13
N VAL A 336 1.10 -87.18 -26.96
CA VAL A 336 0.83 -88.55 -26.47
C VAL A 336 -0.21 -89.24 -27.36
N LYS A 337 -1.26 -88.54 -27.80
CA LYS A 337 -2.26 -89.08 -28.73
C LYS A 337 -1.69 -89.33 -30.13
N GLU A 338 -0.82 -88.46 -30.63
CA GLU A 338 -0.10 -88.66 -31.89
C GLU A 338 0.81 -89.88 -31.82
N GLN A 339 1.55 -90.09 -30.72
CA GLN A 339 2.35 -91.31 -30.51
C GLN A 339 1.49 -92.58 -30.46
N GLN A 340 0.29 -92.51 -29.86
CA GLN A 340 -0.69 -93.61 -29.89
C GLN A 340 -1.16 -93.88 -31.32
N ILE A 341 -1.53 -92.85 -32.09
CA ILE A 341 -1.96 -92.96 -33.50
C ILE A 341 -0.83 -93.51 -34.38
N GLN A 342 0.41 -93.07 -34.20
CA GLN A 342 1.57 -93.62 -34.91
C GLN A 342 1.82 -95.10 -34.59
N THR A 343 1.50 -95.53 -33.37
CA THR A 343 1.65 -96.94 -32.97
C THR A 343 0.54 -97.79 -33.58
N ILE A 344 -0.71 -97.32 -33.51
CA ILE A 344 -1.87 -97.94 -34.16
C ILE A 344 -1.67 -98.03 -35.68
N THR A 345 -1.15 -96.99 -36.35
CA THR A 345 -0.87 -97.04 -37.80
C THR A 345 0.28 -97.99 -38.16
N ARG A 346 1.33 -98.09 -37.34
CA ARG A 346 2.36 -99.14 -37.52
C ARG A 346 1.76 -100.55 -37.40
N ASP A 347 0.82 -100.77 -36.48
CA ASP A 347 0.17 -102.06 -36.29
C ASP A 347 -0.90 -102.35 -37.36
N ALA A 348 -1.59 -101.33 -37.87
CA ALA A 348 -2.45 -101.42 -39.05
C ALA A 348 -1.63 -101.86 -40.29
N VAL A 349 -0.47 -101.23 -40.54
CA VAL A 349 0.42 -101.62 -41.65
C VAL A 349 0.96 -103.05 -41.50
N LYS A 350 1.23 -103.53 -40.27
CA LYS A 350 1.56 -104.96 -40.05
C LYS A 350 0.36 -105.85 -40.38
N THR A 351 -0.84 -105.43 -39.99
CA THR A 351 -2.08 -106.18 -40.22
C THR A 351 -2.42 -106.25 -41.70
N ASP A 352 -2.28 -105.15 -42.44
CA ASP A 352 -2.45 -105.12 -43.91
C ASP A 352 -1.45 -106.05 -44.61
N LYS A 353 -0.17 -106.07 -44.19
CA LYS A 353 0.81 -107.03 -44.73
C LYS A 353 0.45 -108.48 -44.42
N LEU A 354 -0.09 -108.77 -43.24
CA LEU A 354 -0.61 -110.10 -42.91
C LEU A 354 -1.86 -110.44 -43.74
N MET A 355 -2.72 -109.47 -44.06
CA MET A 355 -3.84 -109.64 -44.99
C MET A 355 -3.38 -109.83 -46.44
N GLU A 356 -2.33 -109.16 -46.91
CA GLU A 356 -1.72 -109.41 -48.22
C GLU A 356 -1.17 -110.84 -48.30
N ILE A 357 -0.37 -111.28 -47.33
CA ILE A 357 0.13 -112.66 -47.27
C ILE A 357 -1.03 -113.67 -47.23
N ALA A 358 -2.10 -113.39 -46.49
CA ALA A 358 -3.29 -114.25 -46.46
C ALA A 358 -4.07 -114.24 -47.79
N ARG A 359 -4.11 -113.11 -48.51
CA ARG A 359 -4.69 -113.02 -49.86
C ARG A 359 -3.85 -113.76 -50.90
N GLU A 360 -2.53 -113.66 -50.85
CA GLU A 360 -1.62 -114.45 -51.71
C GLU A 360 -1.81 -115.94 -51.45
N GLN A 361 -1.90 -116.37 -50.19
CA GLN A 361 -2.20 -117.76 -49.83
C GLN A 361 -3.58 -118.21 -50.31
N LEU A 362 -4.61 -117.35 -50.22
CA LEU A 362 -5.93 -117.64 -50.78
C LEU A 362 -5.89 -117.75 -52.31
N GLN A 363 -5.19 -116.86 -53.00
CA GLN A 363 -5.04 -116.88 -54.45
C GLN A 363 -4.26 -118.12 -54.93
N ASP A 364 -3.25 -118.55 -54.17
CA ASP A 364 -2.48 -119.78 -54.43
C ASP A 364 -3.30 -121.06 -54.16
N ILE A 365 -4.25 -121.00 -53.21
CA ILE A 365 -5.28 -122.04 -53.00
C ILE A 365 -6.33 -122.03 -54.12
N GLU A 366 -6.78 -120.85 -54.57
CA GLU A 366 -7.70 -120.70 -55.70
C GLU A 366 -7.09 -121.17 -57.03
N GLY A 367 -5.79 -120.93 -57.25
CA GLY A 367 -5.03 -121.50 -58.35
C GLY A 367 -5.04 -123.04 -58.32
N LYS A 368 -4.71 -123.64 -57.16
CA LYS A 368 -4.80 -125.10 -56.96
C LYS A 368 -6.23 -125.63 -57.12
N ARG A 369 -7.25 -124.83 -56.80
CA ARG A 369 -8.66 -125.18 -57.03
C ARG A 369 -9.01 -125.13 -58.52
N SER A 370 -8.52 -124.13 -59.24
CA SER A 370 -8.64 -124.00 -60.70
C SER A 370 -7.98 -125.18 -61.42
N ASP A 371 -6.77 -125.58 -61.02
CA ASP A 371 -6.09 -126.74 -61.59
C ASP A 371 -6.86 -128.04 -61.33
N CYS A 372 -7.42 -128.22 -60.13
CA CYS A 372 -8.33 -129.32 -59.82
C CYS A 372 -9.65 -129.26 -60.60
N GLU A 373 -10.19 -128.06 -60.89
CA GLU A 373 -11.37 -127.89 -61.74
C GLU A 373 -11.06 -128.24 -63.20
N ILE A 374 -9.87 -127.89 -63.72
CA ILE A 374 -9.39 -128.28 -65.05
C ILE A 374 -9.18 -129.80 -65.15
N GLU A 375 -8.57 -130.45 -64.16
CA GLU A 375 -8.46 -131.91 -64.11
C GLU A 375 -9.84 -132.59 -64.04
N LYS A 376 -10.77 -132.03 -63.26
CA LYS A 376 -12.17 -132.49 -63.20
C LYS A 376 -12.88 -132.33 -64.55
N GLU A 377 -12.63 -131.24 -65.28
CA GLU A 377 -13.20 -131.01 -66.61
C GLU A 377 -12.60 -131.93 -67.68
N LYS A 378 -11.30 -132.26 -67.61
CA LYS A 378 -10.68 -133.33 -68.41
C LYS A 378 -11.37 -134.67 -68.17
N TYR A 379 -11.50 -135.11 -66.91
CA TYR A 379 -12.18 -136.37 -66.59
C TYR A 379 -13.66 -136.37 -67.03
N LYS A 380 -14.31 -135.21 -67.05
CA LYS A 380 -15.68 -135.04 -67.54
C LYS A 380 -15.77 -135.15 -69.07
N LEU A 381 -14.80 -134.60 -69.80
CA LEU A 381 -14.67 -134.77 -71.26
C LEU A 381 -14.29 -136.22 -71.64
N GLU A 382 -13.44 -136.88 -70.86
CA GLU A 382 -13.16 -138.32 -71.01
C GLU A 382 -14.44 -139.15 -70.79
N LEU A 383 -15.25 -138.80 -69.77
CA LEU A 383 -16.55 -139.43 -69.50
C LEU A 383 -17.56 -139.21 -70.64
N GLU A 384 -17.64 -137.99 -71.19
CA GLU A 384 -18.49 -137.68 -72.35
C GLU A 384 -18.02 -138.41 -73.61
N SER A 385 -16.71 -138.63 -73.80
CA SER A 385 -16.20 -139.45 -74.91
C SER A 385 -16.60 -140.93 -74.77
N LEU A 386 -16.58 -141.49 -73.56
CA LEU A 386 -17.00 -142.86 -73.27
C LEU A 386 -18.52 -143.08 -73.42
N ILE A 387 -19.33 -142.09 -73.03
CA ILE A 387 -20.80 -142.15 -73.14
C ILE A 387 -21.22 -142.06 -74.61
N ASN A 388 -20.60 -141.18 -75.40
CA ASN A 388 -20.92 -141.08 -76.83
C ASN A 388 -20.50 -142.32 -77.64
N LEU A 389 -19.45 -143.04 -77.23
CA LEU A 389 -19.04 -144.29 -77.88
C LEU A 389 -19.95 -145.49 -77.57
N THR A 390 -20.76 -145.42 -76.52
CA THR A 390 -21.70 -146.50 -76.13
C THR A 390 -23.14 -146.27 -76.56
N LEU A 391 -23.54 -145.03 -76.87
CA LEU A 391 -24.90 -144.68 -77.32
C LEU A 391 -25.08 -144.56 -78.84
N GLU A 392 -24.00 -144.47 -79.62
CA GLU A 392 -24.07 -144.64 -81.08
C GLU A 392 -24.12 -146.12 -81.55
N ALA A 393 -23.82 -147.07 -80.66
CA ALA A 393 -23.77 -148.51 -80.97
C ALA A 393 -25.16 -149.17 -81.08
N GLU A 394 -26.16 -148.71 -80.32
CA GLU A 394 -27.51 -149.31 -80.25
C GLU A 394 -28.55 -148.67 -81.19
N LYS A 395 -28.17 -147.65 -82.00
CA LYS A 395 -29.06 -147.02 -83.01
C LYS A 395 -28.58 -147.15 -84.45
N LYS A 396 -27.58 -148.01 -84.72
CA LYS A 396 -27.06 -148.31 -86.07
C LYS A 396 -27.13 -149.81 -86.45
N GLN A 397 -28.13 -150.55 -85.95
CA GLN A 397 -28.42 -151.93 -86.40
C GLN A 397 -29.86 -152.20 -86.90
N SER A 398 -30.83 -151.28 -86.77
CA SER A 398 -32.25 -151.59 -87.08
C SER A 398 -32.77 -151.13 -88.45
N GLU A 399 -32.12 -150.18 -89.14
CA GLU A 399 -32.68 -149.55 -90.36
C GLU A 399 -31.86 -149.73 -91.65
N LEU A 400 -30.85 -150.62 -91.64
CA LEU A 400 -30.07 -150.98 -92.83
C LEU A 400 -30.04 -152.49 -93.14
N LEU A 401 -31.14 -153.18 -92.79
CA LEU A 401 -31.64 -154.31 -93.59
C LEU A 401 -32.73 -153.84 -94.57
N THR A 402 -32.39 -152.80 -95.33
CA THR A 402 -33.00 -152.59 -96.64
C THR A 402 -32.88 -153.86 -97.47
N LYS A 403 -34.02 -154.35 -97.97
CA LYS A 403 -34.16 -154.95 -99.32
C LYS A 403 -33.00 -155.89 -99.71
N LYS A 404 -32.77 -156.89 -98.84
CA LYS A 404 -31.93 -158.06 -99.11
C LYS A 404 -32.79 -159.33 -99.09
N LEU A 405 -33.97 -159.18 -99.69
CA LEU A 405 -35.07 -160.15 -99.86
C LEU A 405 -36.05 -159.57 -100.92
N ASP A 406 -35.54 -158.90 -101.96
CA ASP A 406 -35.55 -159.56 -103.27
C ASP A 406 -35.15 -161.02 -103.32
N GLU A 407 -35.97 -161.73 -104.09
CA GLU A 407 -35.84 -163.07 -104.64
C GLU A 407 -34.41 -163.50 -104.99
N MET A 408 -33.74 -164.09 -104.00
CA MET A 408 -32.77 -165.18 -104.22
C MET A 408 -33.34 -166.50 -103.69
N LEU A 409 -34.40 -166.95 -104.36
CA LEU A 409 -34.49 -168.34 -104.79
C LEU A 409 -34.48 -168.39 -106.31
N ARG A 410 -33.27 -168.35 -106.87
CA ARG A 410 -33.00 -169.02 -108.15
C ARG A 410 -32.91 -170.53 -107.92
N GLU A 411 -33.14 -171.26 -109.01
CA GLU A 411 -32.86 -172.69 -109.20
C GLU A 411 -33.72 -173.62 -108.33
N ARG A 412 -34.43 -174.61 -108.88
CA ARG A 412 -34.10 -175.56 -109.97
C ARG A 412 -35.33 -175.74 -110.89
N GLU A 413 -35.25 -175.83 -112.22
CA GLU A 413 -34.94 -177.07 -112.96
C GLU A 413 -35.60 -178.32 -112.29
N VAL A 414 -36.60 -179.02 -112.84
CA VAL A 414 -36.89 -179.36 -114.25
C VAL A 414 -38.37 -179.77 -114.37
N LEU A 415 -39.12 -179.21 -115.33
CA LEU A 415 -39.78 -180.03 -116.36
C LEU A 415 -40.20 -179.20 -117.58
N ASN A 416 -39.57 -179.53 -118.70
CA ASN A 416 -39.68 -178.89 -120.00
C ASN A 416 -40.81 -179.55 -120.82
N LYS A 417 -41.40 -178.79 -121.75
CA LYS A 417 -42.09 -179.23 -122.99
C LYS A 417 -42.63 -180.68 -123.08
N MET A 418 -43.93 -180.78 -123.42
CA MET A 418 -44.38 -181.10 -124.80
C MET A 418 -45.91 -180.88 -124.90
N LEU A 419 -46.58 -180.70 -126.05
CA LEU A 419 -46.34 -180.11 -127.37
C LEU A 419 -47.62 -180.42 -128.21
N VAL A 420 -48.29 -179.38 -128.74
CA VAL A 420 -49.29 -179.39 -129.85
C VAL A 420 -50.76 -179.89 -129.61
N LYS A 421 -51.67 -178.94 -129.87
CA LYS A 421 -52.99 -178.94 -130.58
C LYS A 421 -53.77 -180.25 -130.83
N VAL A 422 -55.11 -180.11 -130.82
CA VAL A 422 -56.10 -180.28 -131.94
C VAL A 422 -57.49 -180.33 -131.25
N ASN A 423 -58.39 -179.36 -131.44
CA ASN A 423 -59.25 -179.02 -132.58
C ASN A 423 -60.38 -180.05 -132.86
N ASP A 424 -61.55 -179.52 -133.24
CA ASP A 424 -62.75 -180.21 -133.73
C ASP A 424 -63.51 -181.18 -132.79
N ARG A 425 -64.56 -180.63 -132.16
CA ARG A 425 -65.92 -180.99 -132.58
C ARG A 425 -66.92 -179.85 -132.35
N THR A 426 -67.18 -179.15 -133.45
CA THR A 426 -68.41 -178.43 -133.78
C THR A 426 -69.68 -179.28 -133.56
N GLN A 427 -70.84 -178.66 -133.73
CA GLN A 427 -72.18 -179.28 -133.78
C GLN A 427 -72.97 -179.46 -132.47
N ALA A 428 -72.52 -178.86 -131.36
CA ALA A 428 -73.42 -178.23 -130.37
C ALA A 428 -73.42 -176.68 -130.51
N THR A 429 -72.85 -176.20 -131.60
CA THR A 429 -72.63 -174.80 -131.95
C THR A 429 -73.85 -174.18 -132.64
N PHE A 430 -74.91 -173.90 -131.87
CA PHE A 430 -75.83 -172.80 -132.24
C PHE A 430 -76.51 -172.18 -131.02
N ASP A 431 -77.32 -172.94 -130.28
CA ASP A 431 -78.30 -172.35 -129.34
C ASP A 431 -77.66 -171.68 -128.11
N LEU A 432 -76.51 -172.18 -127.64
CA LEU A 432 -75.78 -171.59 -126.51
C LEU A 432 -75.13 -170.24 -126.86
N MET A 433 -74.86 -169.98 -128.14
CA MET A 433 -74.11 -168.79 -128.58
C MET A 433 -74.95 -167.51 -128.41
N LYS A 434 -76.27 -167.61 -128.62
CA LYS A 434 -77.21 -166.48 -128.50
C LYS A 434 -77.39 -165.97 -127.07
N ILE A 435 -77.22 -166.84 -126.07
CA ILE A 435 -77.27 -166.47 -124.65
C ILE A 435 -75.96 -165.79 -124.21
N LYS A 436 -74.81 -166.27 -124.70
CA LYS A 436 -73.49 -165.72 -124.34
C LYS A 436 -73.25 -164.31 -124.89
N GLU A 437 -73.80 -163.98 -126.06
CA GLU A 437 -73.63 -162.66 -126.67
C GLU A 437 -74.30 -161.53 -125.85
N ASN A 438 -75.49 -161.80 -125.27
CA ASN A 438 -76.17 -160.85 -124.39
C ASN A 438 -75.40 -160.62 -123.07
N THR A 439 -74.81 -161.67 -122.49
CA THR A 439 -73.97 -161.50 -121.29
C THR A 439 -72.68 -160.71 -121.54
N MET A 440 -72.12 -160.78 -122.75
CA MET A 440 -70.90 -160.06 -123.10
C MET A 440 -71.14 -158.54 -123.22
N LYS A 441 -72.29 -158.11 -123.75
CA LYS A 441 -72.67 -156.68 -123.79
C LYS A 441 -72.86 -156.07 -122.40
N ASN A 442 -73.42 -156.81 -121.45
CA ASN A 442 -73.60 -156.31 -120.08
C ASN A 442 -72.25 -156.08 -119.37
N LEU A 443 -71.33 -157.05 -119.44
CA LEU A 443 -69.98 -156.91 -118.86
C LEU A 443 -69.18 -155.76 -119.49
N GLN A 444 -69.33 -155.51 -120.80
CA GLN A 444 -68.68 -154.39 -121.47
C GLN A 444 -69.18 -153.02 -120.97
N ASN A 445 -70.47 -152.91 -120.62
CA ASN A 445 -71.04 -151.70 -120.02
C ASN A 445 -70.52 -151.47 -118.59
N GLU A 446 -70.39 -152.50 -117.77
CA GLU A 446 -69.79 -152.40 -116.42
C GLU A 446 -68.32 -151.94 -116.48
N ILE A 447 -67.51 -152.49 -117.40
CA ILE A 447 -66.11 -152.07 -117.59
C ILE A 447 -66.02 -150.58 -117.97
N ASN A 448 -66.93 -150.09 -118.81
CA ASN A 448 -66.99 -148.67 -119.17
C ASN A 448 -67.44 -147.79 -117.98
N GLY A 449 -68.36 -148.27 -117.14
CA GLY A 449 -68.76 -147.63 -115.89
C GLY A 449 -67.59 -147.49 -114.91
N LEU A 450 -66.83 -148.57 -114.69
CA LEU A 450 -65.65 -148.58 -113.83
C LEU A 450 -64.54 -147.65 -114.34
N LYS A 451 -64.26 -147.64 -115.65
CA LYS A 451 -63.30 -146.69 -116.26
C LYS A 451 -63.73 -145.23 -116.04
N SER A 452 -65.03 -144.93 -116.10
CA SER A 452 -65.57 -143.60 -115.80
C SER A 452 -65.36 -143.21 -114.33
N HIS A 453 -65.60 -144.13 -113.40
CA HIS A 453 -65.32 -143.93 -111.97
C HIS A 453 -63.83 -143.67 -111.68
N VAL A 454 -62.92 -144.46 -112.23
CA VAL A 454 -61.46 -144.25 -112.08
C VAL A 454 -61.04 -142.88 -112.62
N LYS A 455 -61.63 -142.42 -113.74
CA LYS A 455 -61.35 -141.09 -114.30
C LYS A 455 -61.85 -139.97 -113.39
N LYS A 456 -63.03 -140.10 -112.77
CA LYS A 456 -63.53 -139.14 -111.77
C LYS A 456 -62.66 -139.10 -110.52
N GLN A 457 -62.30 -140.26 -109.97
CA GLN A 457 -61.44 -140.34 -108.78
C GLN A 457 -60.05 -139.73 -109.03
N ARG A 458 -59.43 -139.98 -110.20
CA ARG A 458 -58.15 -139.33 -110.56
C ARG A 458 -58.25 -137.81 -110.65
N ALA A 459 -59.33 -137.27 -111.21
CA ALA A 459 -59.55 -135.82 -111.26
C ALA A 459 -59.72 -135.22 -109.86
N GLN A 460 -60.46 -135.91 -108.98
CA GLN A 460 -60.66 -135.49 -107.59
C GLN A 460 -59.35 -135.54 -106.77
N ILE A 461 -58.50 -136.55 -106.99
CA ILE A 461 -57.15 -136.62 -106.40
C ILE A 461 -56.28 -135.44 -106.90
N GLN A 462 -56.30 -135.13 -108.20
CA GLN A 462 -55.55 -133.97 -108.73
C GLN A 462 -56.01 -132.64 -108.11
N GLN A 463 -57.32 -132.46 -107.92
CA GLN A 463 -57.85 -131.27 -107.24
C GLN A 463 -57.34 -131.18 -105.79
N LEU A 464 -57.45 -132.27 -105.02
CA LEU A 464 -57.02 -132.30 -103.61
C LEU A 464 -55.49 -132.10 -103.45
N VAL A 465 -54.68 -132.60 -104.39
CA VAL A 465 -53.24 -132.33 -104.42
C VAL A 465 -52.96 -130.84 -104.71
N GLY A 466 -53.66 -130.24 -105.67
CA GLY A 466 -53.54 -128.81 -105.97
C GLY A 466 -54.01 -127.91 -104.81
N GLU A 467 -55.07 -128.28 -104.11
CA GLU A 467 -55.53 -127.60 -102.90
C GLU A 467 -54.51 -127.72 -101.76
N ARG A 468 -53.95 -128.92 -101.53
CA ARG A 468 -52.87 -129.11 -100.55
C ARG A 468 -51.66 -128.23 -100.88
N GLU A 469 -51.14 -128.26 -102.11
CA GLU A 469 -49.99 -127.44 -102.53
C GLU A 469 -50.27 -125.94 -102.39
N LYS A 470 -51.51 -125.50 -102.62
CA LYS A 470 -51.93 -124.12 -102.38
C LYS A 470 -51.86 -123.76 -100.90
N TYR A 471 -52.47 -124.57 -100.02
CA TYR A 471 -52.46 -124.32 -98.58
C TYR A 471 -51.05 -124.43 -97.97
N GLU A 472 -50.20 -125.30 -98.48
CA GLU A 472 -48.80 -125.43 -98.06
C GLU A 472 -47.99 -124.15 -98.40
N LYS A 473 -48.23 -123.57 -99.58
CA LYS A 473 -47.67 -122.25 -99.95
C LYS A 473 -48.28 -121.09 -99.14
N GLU A 474 -49.58 -121.10 -98.87
CA GLU A 474 -50.23 -120.07 -98.05
C GLU A 474 -49.71 -120.10 -96.60
N ALA A 475 -49.55 -121.29 -96.01
CA ALA A 475 -48.96 -121.47 -94.69
C ALA A 475 -47.48 -121.04 -94.64
N ALA A 476 -46.66 -121.39 -95.64
CA ALA A 476 -45.28 -120.93 -95.73
C ALA A 476 -45.18 -119.40 -95.83
N ASN A 477 -46.01 -118.77 -96.66
CA ASN A 477 -46.07 -117.32 -96.81
C ASN A 477 -46.56 -116.62 -95.51
N ALA A 478 -47.51 -117.21 -94.79
CA ALA A 478 -47.99 -116.69 -93.51
C ALA A 478 -46.90 -116.78 -92.43
N THR A 479 -46.19 -117.91 -92.34
CA THR A 479 -45.07 -118.11 -91.41
C THR A 479 -43.92 -117.14 -91.73
N GLN A 480 -43.57 -116.94 -93.00
CA GLN A 480 -42.55 -115.98 -93.39
C GLN A 480 -42.92 -114.55 -92.96
N LYS A 481 -44.17 -114.11 -93.21
CA LYS A 481 -44.67 -112.80 -92.76
C LYS A 481 -44.64 -112.64 -91.24
N PHE A 482 -45.02 -113.68 -90.50
CA PHE A 482 -44.94 -113.67 -89.04
C PHE A 482 -43.51 -113.50 -88.55
N MET A 483 -42.55 -114.24 -89.13
CA MET A 483 -41.14 -114.13 -88.77
C MET A 483 -40.57 -112.75 -89.09
N THR A 484 -40.87 -112.17 -90.25
CA THR A 484 -40.43 -110.80 -90.58
C THR A 484 -41.01 -109.76 -89.62
N SER A 485 -42.30 -109.85 -89.29
CA SER A 485 -42.91 -108.91 -88.32
C SER A 485 -42.40 -109.11 -86.88
N LEU A 486 -41.99 -110.33 -86.51
CA LEU A 486 -41.35 -110.59 -85.22
C LEU A 486 -39.92 -110.02 -85.16
N GLU A 487 -39.18 -110.06 -86.27
CA GLU A 487 -37.87 -109.42 -86.39
C GLU A 487 -37.98 -107.89 -86.38
N GLU A 488 -38.97 -107.32 -87.09
CA GLU A 488 -39.30 -105.89 -87.03
C GLU A 488 -39.68 -105.44 -85.61
N ALA A 489 -40.50 -106.21 -84.89
CA ALA A 489 -40.88 -105.92 -83.50
C ALA A 489 -39.66 -105.92 -82.57
N LYS A 490 -38.79 -106.94 -82.65
CA LYS A 490 -37.53 -106.99 -81.88
C LYS A 490 -36.60 -105.81 -82.19
N LEU A 491 -36.56 -105.38 -83.45
CA LEU A 491 -35.75 -104.23 -83.86
C LEU A 491 -36.33 -102.92 -83.33
N GLN A 492 -37.66 -102.78 -83.25
CA GLN A 492 -38.32 -101.66 -82.57
C GLN A 492 -38.08 -101.69 -81.05
N ASP A 493 -38.15 -102.85 -80.39
CA ASP A 493 -37.83 -102.97 -78.95
C ASP A 493 -36.39 -102.52 -78.64
N LEU A 494 -35.42 -102.95 -79.46
CA LEU A 494 -34.02 -102.49 -79.34
C LEU A 494 -33.88 -100.98 -79.57
N GLN A 495 -34.64 -100.39 -80.51
CA GLN A 495 -34.68 -98.95 -80.69
C GLN A 495 -35.27 -98.23 -79.46
N VAL A 496 -36.37 -98.75 -78.88
CA VAL A 496 -36.99 -98.21 -77.67
C VAL A 496 -36.00 -98.22 -76.50
N VAL A 497 -35.30 -99.33 -76.26
CA VAL A 497 -34.27 -99.42 -75.22
C VAL A 497 -33.15 -98.39 -75.46
N SER A 498 -32.68 -98.25 -76.71
CA SER A 498 -31.65 -97.25 -77.05
C SER A 498 -32.10 -95.80 -76.85
N LEU A 499 -33.39 -95.51 -77.06
CA LEU A 499 -33.98 -94.20 -76.83
C LEU A 499 -34.21 -93.93 -75.34
N GLN A 500 -34.67 -94.93 -74.58
CA GLN A 500 -34.77 -94.85 -73.11
C GLN A 500 -33.40 -94.59 -72.47
N GLN A 501 -32.35 -95.28 -72.91
CA GLN A 501 -30.99 -95.02 -72.43
C GLN A 501 -30.54 -93.57 -72.74
N LYS A 502 -30.80 -93.07 -73.96
CA LYS A 502 -30.53 -91.67 -74.31
C LYS A 502 -31.33 -90.67 -73.46
N ILE A 503 -32.58 -90.99 -73.10
CA ILE A 503 -33.40 -90.15 -72.21
C ILE A 503 -32.76 -90.10 -70.81
N VAL A 504 -32.41 -91.24 -70.23
CA VAL A 504 -31.75 -91.31 -68.90
C VAL A 504 -30.40 -90.59 -68.89
N GLU A 505 -29.59 -90.73 -69.95
CA GLU A 505 -28.34 -89.98 -70.11
C GLU A 505 -28.59 -88.46 -70.22
N SER A 506 -29.67 -88.05 -70.90
CA SER A 506 -30.07 -86.64 -71.05
C SER A 506 -30.57 -86.06 -69.72
N GLU A 507 -31.39 -86.79 -68.96
CA GLU A 507 -31.88 -86.42 -67.63
C GLU A 507 -30.74 -86.31 -66.62
N SER A 508 -29.78 -87.24 -66.66
CA SER A 508 -28.56 -87.19 -65.84
C SER A 508 -27.72 -85.94 -66.14
N ARG A 509 -27.50 -85.64 -67.43
CA ARG A 509 -26.81 -84.39 -67.84
C ARG A 509 -27.57 -83.14 -67.44
N LEU A 510 -28.89 -83.12 -67.58
CA LEU A 510 -29.73 -81.99 -67.15
C LEU A 510 -29.60 -81.75 -65.65
N LYS A 511 -29.65 -82.82 -64.84
CA LYS A 511 -29.49 -82.75 -63.39
C LYS A 511 -28.08 -82.30 -62.97
N GLN A 512 -27.04 -82.74 -63.67
CA GLN A 512 -25.68 -82.24 -63.49
C GLN A 512 -25.58 -80.73 -63.81
N GLN A 513 -26.21 -80.27 -64.90
CA GLN A 513 -26.25 -78.85 -65.27
C GLN A 513 -27.07 -78.01 -64.28
N GLN A 514 -28.17 -78.53 -63.75
CA GLN A 514 -28.96 -77.89 -62.69
C GLN A 514 -28.11 -77.71 -61.42
N ASN A 515 -27.45 -78.77 -60.93
CA ASN A 515 -26.57 -78.69 -59.77
C ASN A 515 -25.42 -77.68 -59.97
N LEU A 516 -24.81 -77.65 -61.16
CA LEU A 516 -23.76 -76.68 -61.51
C LEU A 516 -24.30 -75.24 -61.53
N TYR A 517 -25.49 -75.03 -62.10
CA TYR A 517 -26.15 -73.71 -62.10
C TYR A 517 -26.50 -73.25 -60.68
N GLU A 518 -27.01 -74.15 -59.83
CA GLU A 518 -27.29 -73.85 -58.43
C GLU A 518 -26.03 -73.50 -57.65
N ALA A 519 -24.94 -74.25 -57.83
CA ALA A 519 -23.64 -73.95 -57.23
C ALA A 519 -23.11 -72.56 -57.68
N VAL A 520 -23.10 -72.27 -58.98
CA VAL A 520 -22.69 -70.96 -59.51
C VAL A 520 -23.61 -69.83 -59.00
N ARG A 521 -24.90 -70.11 -58.81
CA ARG A 521 -25.86 -69.14 -58.25
C ARG A 521 -25.61 -68.91 -56.74
N THR A 522 -25.28 -69.94 -55.96
CA THR A 522 -24.90 -69.77 -54.55
C THR A 522 -23.59 -69.01 -54.42
N ASP A 523 -22.58 -69.32 -55.24
CA ASP A 523 -21.30 -68.62 -55.25
C ASP A 523 -21.47 -67.15 -55.64
N ARG A 524 -22.25 -66.86 -56.69
CA ARG A 524 -22.58 -65.48 -57.08
C ARG A 524 -23.25 -64.71 -55.94
N ASN A 525 -24.17 -65.34 -55.22
CA ASN A 525 -24.85 -64.70 -54.09
C ASN A 525 -23.89 -64.50 -52.90
N LEU A 526 -22.99 -65.46 -52.63
CA LEU A 526 -21.94 -65.35 -51.61
C LEU A 526 -20.98 -64.19 -51.91
N TYR A 527 -20.42 -64.14 -53.12
CA TYR A 527 -19.54 -63.04 -53.54
C TYR A 527 -20.26 -61.69 -53.58
N SER A 528 -21.54 -61.66 -53.96
CA SER A 528 -22.36 -60.44 -53.89
C SER A 528 -22.55 -59.96 -52.45
N LYS A 529 -22.71 -60.87 -51.48
CA LYS A 529 -22.80 -60.52 -50.05
C LYS A 529 -21.46 -60.02 -49.52
N GLN A 530 -20.37 -60.76 -49.76
CA GLN A 530 -19.01 -60.38 -49.37
C GLN A 530 -18.58 -59.02 -49.96
N LEU A 531 -18.99 -58.73 -51.20
CA LEU A 531 -18.76 -57.43 -51.84
C LEU A 531 -19.49 -56.29 -51.12
N ILE A 532 -20.75 -56.51 -50.70
CA ILE A 532 -21.52 -55.52 -49.93
C ILE A 532 -20.89 -55.32 -48.55
N GLU A 533 -20.57 -56.40 -47.84
CA GLU A 533 -19.90 -56.35 -46.53
C GLU A 533 -18.57 -55.58 -46.62
N SER A 534 -17.74 -55.87 -47.64
CA SER A 534 -16.49 -55.15 -47.89
C SER A 534 -16.72 -53.67 -48.23
N GLN A 535 -17.80 -53.32 -48.94
CA GLN A 535 -18.15 -51.93 -49.24
C GLN A 535 -18.64 -51.16 -48.00
N GLU A 536 -19.38 -51.82 -47.11
CA GLU A 536 -19.80 -51.28 -45.82
C GLU A 536 -18.57 -51.04 -44.91
N GLU A 537 -17.65 -52.00 -44.80
CA GLU A 537 -16.38 -51.84 -44.08
C GLU A 537 -15.53 -50.67 -44.62
N ILE A 538 -15.42 -50.54 -45.95
CA ILE A 538 -14.76 -49.37 -46.57
C ILE A 538 -15.49 -48.07 -46.23
N GLY A 539 -16.83 -48.09 -46.16
CA GLY A 539 -17.64 -46.97 -45.70
C GLY A 539 -17.32 -46.58 -44.25
N ASP A 540 -17.22 -47.56 -43.36
CA ASP A 540 -16.89 -47.39 -41.94
C ASP A 540 -15.48 -46.86 -41.73
N MET A 541 -14.50 -47.39 -42.46
CA MET A 541 -13.12 -46.90 -42.44
C MET A 541 -13.03 -45.46 -42.97
N LYS A 542 -13.79 -45.10 -44.00
CA LYS A 542 -13.91 -43.71 -44.47
C LYS A 542 -14.57 -42.79 -43.43
N ARG A 543 -15.57 -43.27 -42.66
CA ARG A 543 -16.17 -42.52 -41.55
C ARG A 543 -15.16 -42.31 -40.41
N LYS A 544 -14.47 -43.37 -39.97
CA LYS A 544 -13.40 -43.31 -38.96
C LYS A 544 -12.27 -42.36 -39.37
N PHE A 545 -11.83 -42.41 -40.63
CA PHE A 545 -10.81 -41.50 -41.17
C PHE A 545 -11.24 -40.03 -41.13
N LYS A 546 -12.50 -39.72 -41.48
CA LYS A 546 -13.03 -38.34 -41.35
C LYS A 546 -13.06 -37.85 -39.91
N ILE A 547 -13.47 -38.69 -38.96
CA ILE A 547 -13.49 -38.35 -37.52
C ILE A 547 -12.05 -38.11 -37.03
N MET A 548 -11.11 -38.98 -37.40
CA MET A 548 -9.70 -38.86 -37.03
C MET A 548 -9.05 -37.60 -37.64
N ASN A 549 -9.33 -37.25 -38.89
CA ASN A 549 -8.88 -35.97 -39.46
C ASN A 549 -9.46 -34.77 -38.69
N HIS A 550 -10.75 -34.80 -38.32
CA HIS A 550 -11.32 -33.73 -37.52
C HIS A 550 -10.66 -33.62 -36.14
N GLN A 551 -10.31 -34.74 -35.50
CA GLN A 551 -9.52 -34.76 -34.26
C GLN A 551 -8.10 -34.21 -34.45
N ILE A 552 -7.42 -34.55 -35.56
CA ILE A 552 -6.10 -34.01 -35.90
C ILE A 552 -6.19 -32.49 -36.12
N GLU A 553 -7.24 -32.00 -36.78
CA GLU A 553 -7.48 -30.57 -36.99
C GLU A 553 -7.76 -29.84 -35.67
N GLN A 554 -8.62 -30.39 -34.80
CA GLN A 554 -8.84 -29.88 -33.43
C GLN A 554 -7.53 -29.84 -32.62
N LEU A 555 -6.70 -30.88 -32.68
CA LEU A 555 -5.42 -30.93 -31.97
C LEU A 555 -4.42 -29.89 -32.52
N LYS A 556 -4.42 -29.61 -33.82
CA LYS A 556 -3.63 -28.50 -34.40
C LYS A 556 -4.11 -27.13 -33.91
N GLU A 557 -5.42 -26.92 -33.82
CA GLU A 557 -6.01 -25.69 -33.26
C GLU A 557 -5.68 -25.55 -31.75
N GLU A 558 -5.72 -26.64 -30.98
CA GLU A 558 -5.28 -26.64 -29.59
C GLU A 558 -3.78 -26.34 -29.44
N ILE A 559 -2.92 -26.94 -30.26
CA ILE A 559 -1.47 -26.69 -30.24
C ILE A 559 -1.20 -25.23 -30.56
N THR A 560 -1.75 -24.70 -31.65
CA THR A 560 -1.57 -23.29 -32.01
C THR A 560 -2.13 -22.34 -30.95
N SER A 561 -3.27 -22.65 -30.32
CA SER A 561 -3.80 -21.87 -29.19
C SER A 561 -2.84 -21.87 -27.99
N LYS A 562 -2.28 -23.03 -27.64
CA LYS A 562 -1.28 -23.19 -26.56
C LYS A 562 0.04 -22.46 -26.88
N ASP A 563 0.50 -22.48 -28.13
CA ASP A 563 1.68 -21.74 -28.57
C ASP A 563 1.50 -20.22 -28.43
N HIS A 564 0.33 -19.68 -28.82
CA HIS A 564 0.02 -18.26 -28.59
C HIS A 564 -0.02 -17.91 -27.10
N ALA A 565 -0.56 -18.79 -26.25
CA ALA A 565 -0.57 -18.61 -24.81
C ALA A 565 0.86 -18.64 -24.21
N LEU A 566 1.72 -19.56 -24.65
CA LEU A 566 3.12 -19.65 -24.24
C LEU A 566 3.93 -18.41 -24.65
N VAL A 567 3.74 -17.91 -25.87
CA VAL A 567 4.37 -16.67 -26.33
C VAL A 567 3.92 -15.48 -25.48
N LYS A 568 2.63 -15.40 -25.14
CA LYS A 568 2.11 -14.35 -24.26
C LYS A 568 2.72 -14.43 -22.85
N GLU A 569 2.70 -15.60 -22.21
CA GLU A 569 3.32 -15.82 -20.90
C GLU A 569 4.83 -15.48 -20.91
N HIS A 570 5.54 -15.76 -22.01
CA HIS A 570 6.95 -15.36 -22.15
C HIS A 570 7.13 -13.82 -22.19
N PHE A 571 6.26 -13.09 -22.88
CA PHE A 571 6.27 -11.63 -22.85
C PHE A 571 5.90 -11.05 -21.48
N ASP A 572 4.89 -11.62 -20.82
CA ASP A 572 4.45 -11.20 -19.49
C ASP A 572 5.54 -11.49 -18.43
N HIS A 573 6.21 -12.64 -18.49
CA HIS A 573 7.40 -12.96 -17.66
C HIS A 573 8.53 -11.95 -17.90
N HIS A 574 8.86 -11.66 -19.16
CA HIS A 574 9.91 -10.69 -19.50
C HIS A 574 9.58 -9.26 -19.04
N LYS A 575 8.30 -8.90 -18.97
CA LYS A 575 7.83 -7.65 -18.37
C LYS A 575 8.02 -7.65 -16.86
N VAL A 576 7.61 -8.72 -16.17
CA VAL A 576 7.81 -8.89 -14.72
C VAL A 576 9.28 -8.88 -14.32
N ASP A 577 10.18 -9.47 -15.12
CA ASP A 577 11.63 -9.40 -14.87
C ASP A 577 12.18 -7.97 -14.96
N LYS A 578 11.68 -7.16 -15.90
CA LYS A 578 12.05 -5.73 -15.98
C LYS A 578 11.54 -4.93 -14.79
N GLU A 579 10.28 -5.14 -14.39
CA GLU A 579 9.70 -4.50 -13.21
C GLU A 579 10.46 -4.89 -11.93
N LYS A 580 10.84 -6.17 -11.80
CA LYS A 580 11.67 -6.70 -10.70
C LYS A 580 13.06 -6.06 -10.66
N GLU A 581 13.72 -5.86 -11.80
CA GLU A 581 15.03 -5.21 -11.82
C GLU A 581 14.95 -3.70 -11.54
N ILE A 582 13.86 -3.02 -11.98
CA ILE A 582 13.56 -1.63 -11.60
C ILE A 582 13.37 -1.52 -10.09
N LEU A 583 12.47 -2.32 -9.51
CA LEU A 583 12.19 -2.34 -8.06
C LEU A 583 13.45 -2.66 -7.23
N LYS A 584 14.32 -3.55 -7.72
CA LYS A 584 15.60 -3.88 -7.08
C LYS A 584 16.57 -2.70 -7.10
N ASN A 585 16.61 -1.92 -8.20
CA ASN A 585 17.41 -0.70 -8.29
C ASN A 585 16.87 0.42 -7.38
N GLU A 586 15.56 0.59 -7.29
CA GLU A 586 14.92 1.51 -6.35
C GLU A 586 15.19 1.12 -4.89
N LEU A 587 15.07 -0.17 -4.57
CA LEU A 587 15.36 -0.71 -3.23
C LEU A 587 16.84 -0.49 -2.85
N LEU A 588 17.77 -0.65 -3.79
CA LEU A 588 19.19 -0.31 -3.58
C LEU A 588 19.41 1.19 -3.37
N ARG A 589 18.70 2.06 -4.10
CA ARG A 589 18.74 3.52 -3.89
C ARG A 589 18.21 3.90 -2.50
N ILE A 590 17.06 3.37 -2.11
CA ILE A 590 16.45 3.60 -0.79
C ILE A 590 17.37 3.10 0.32
N LYS A 591 17.98 1.91 0.20
CA LYS A 591 18.96 1.41 1.17
C LYS A 591 20.17 2.33 1.33
N LYS A 592 20.74 2.84 0.24
CA LYS A 592 21.84 3.82 0.32
C LYS A 592 21.41 5.12 1.01
N GLN A 593 20.18 5.59 0.75
CA GLN A 593 19.64 6.78 1.39
C GLN A 593 19.43 6.55 2.90
N ILE A 594 18.87 5.41 3.30
CA ILE A 594 18.73 5.02 4.72
C ILE A 594 20.11 5.00 5.41
N GLN A 595 21.11 4.33 4.84
CA GLN A 595 22.47 4.29 5.39
C GLN A 595 23.09 5.68 5.53
N SER A 596 22.86 6.59 4.58
CA SER A 596 23.33 7.98 4.69
C SER A 596 22.62 8.74 5.82
N SER A 597 21.31 8.53 6.00
CA SER A 597 20.54 9.13 7.10
C SER A 597 20.94 8.57 8.47
N GLU A 598 21.15 7.26 8.58
CA GLU A 598 21.65 6.60 9.80
C GLU A 598 23.01 7.17 10.22
N GLN A 599 23.93 7.39 9.27
CA GLN A 599 25.22 8.01 9.54
C GLN A 599 25.09 9.49 9.98
N ILE A 600 24.14 10.24 9.42
CA ILE A 600 23.85 11.62 9.85
C ILE A 600 23.29 11.64 11.28
N ILE A 601 22.34 10.74 11.60
CA ILE A 601 21.76 10.59 12.94
C ILE A 601 22.86 10.25 13.95
N LEU A 602 23.71 9.26 13.66
CA LEU A 602 24.83 8.88 14.53
C LEU A 602 25.79 10.05 14.79
N ASN A 603 26.08 10.86 13.77
CA ASN A 603 26.91 12.06 13.93
C ASN A 603 26.22 13.12 14.81
N GLN A 604 24.91 13.32 14.64
CA GLN A 604 24.12 14.25 15.47
C GLN A 604 23.99 13.78 16.93
N GLU A 605 23.86 12.47 17.19
CA GLU A 605 23.88 11.90 18.55
C GLU A 605 25.24 12.11 19.23
N GLN A 606 26.34 11.95 18.49
CA GLN A 606 27.69 12.25 18.98
C GLN A 606 27.90 13.75 19.25
N GLU A 607 27.25 14.63 18.50
CA GLU A 607 27.29 16.08 18.72
C GLU A 607 26.42 16.48 19.92
N ALA A 608 25.21 15.95 20.03
CA ALA A 608 24.31 16.16 21.16
C ALA A 608 24.93 15.69 22.49
N THR A 609 25.62 14.55 22.50
CA THR A 609 26.34 14.06 23.71
C THR A 609 27.54 14.93 24.07
N LYS A 610 28.29 15.46 23.09
CA LYS A 610 29.35 16.46 23.35
C LYS A 610 28.77 17.76 23.93
N LEU A 611 27.69 18.28 23.34
CA LEU A 611 27.03 19.49 23.82
C LEU A 611 26.45 19.32 25.22
N ALA A 612 25.83 18.18 25.52
CA ALA A 612 25.35 17.85 26.87
C ALA A 612 26.49 17.84 27.90
N LYS A 613 27.67 17.30 27.54
CA LYS A 613 28.85 17.34 28.42
C LYS A 613 29.36 18.76 28.66
N ILE A 614 29.41 19.60 27.61
CA ILE A 614 29.80 21.02 27.73
C ILE A 614 28.81 21.79 28.63
N ILE A 615 27.50 21.52 28.51
CA ILE A 615 26.47 22.11 29.37
C ILE A 615 26.68 21.68 30.83
N GLN A 616 26.94 20.40 31.10
CA GLN A 616 27.24 19.92 32.45
C GLN A 616 28.48 20.59 33.04
N GLU A 617 29.59 20.65 32.29
CA GLU A 617 30.83 21.32 32.72
C GLU A 617 30.59 22.82 33.02
N ALA A 618 29.76 23.50 32.23
CA ALA A 618 29.38 24.89 32.44
C ALA A 618 28.47 25.11 33.67
N ASP A 619 27.50 24.21 33.93
CA ASP A 619 26.66 24.29 35.13
C ASP A 619 27.43 23.94 36.41
N GLU A 620 28.40 23.01 36.36
CA GLU A 620 29.32 22.72 37.47
C GLU A 620 30.23 23.91 37.79
N GLU A 621 30.76 24.59 36.78
CA GLU A 621 31.58 25.80 36.95
C GLU A 621 30.75 26.97 37.49
N LYS A 622 29.54 27.18 36.97
CA LYS A 622 28.56 28.14 37.52
C LYS A 622 28.21 27.86 38.98
N GLN A 623 28.04 26.59 39.38
CA GLN A 623 27.83 26.23 40.79
C GLN A 623 29.07 26.55 41.66
N ARG A 624 30.28 26.39 41.12
CA ARG A 624 31.54 26.79 41.77
C ARG A 624 31.57 28.30 42.02
N GLN A 625 31.33 29.10 40.99
CA GLN A 625 31.31 30.57 41.08
C GLN A 625 30.23 31.10 42.03
N VAL A 626 29.05 30.46 42.08
CA VAL A 626 28.00 30.82 43.05
C VAL A 626 28.44 30.56 44.50
N LYS A 627 29.18 29.47 44.76
CA LYS A 627 29.74 29.18 46.10
C LYS A 627 30.84 30.18 46.48
N GLU A 628 31.75 30.50 45.57
CA GLU A 628 32.81 31.49 45.79
C GLU A 628 32.23 32.89 46.05
N TYR A 629 31.24 33.32 45.25
CA TYR A 629 30.51 34.56 45.49
C TYR A 629 29.83 34.56 46.88
N GLY A 630 29.25 33.43 47.30
CA GLY A 630 28.70 33.26 48.64
C GLY A 630 29.75 33.45 49.75
N CYS A 631 30.96 32.94 49.56
CA CYS A 631 32.08 33.15 50.49
C CYS A 631 32.51 34.62 50.54
N VAL A 632 32.68 35.28 49.38
CA VAL A 632 33.04 36.71 49.30
C VAL A 632 31.96 37.60 49.95
N VAL A 633 30.68 37.26 49.79
CA VAL A 633 29.57 37.95 50.48
C VAL A 633 29.64 37.75 51.99
N HIS A 634 29.93 36.53 52.47
CA HIS A 634 30.11 36.24 53.89
C HIS A 634 31.29 37.04 54.48
N ASP A 635 32.45 37.02 53.84
CA ASP A 635 33.63 37.77 54.26
C ASP A 635 33.37 39.28 54.29
N ARG A 636 32.71 39.82 53.25
CA ARG A 636 32.27 41.22 53.21
C ARG A 636 31.38 41.58 54.39
N ASP A 637 30.41 40.72 54.72
CA ASP A 637 29.46 40.99 55.79
C ASP A 637 30.10 40.85 57.19
N THR A 638 31.04 39.91 57.36
CA THR A 638 31.90 39.81 58.56
C THR A 638 32.79 41.04 58.72
N LEU A 639 33.47 41.49 57.67
CA LEU A 639 34.29 42.71 57.68
C LEU A 639 33.44 43.96 57.95
N ARG A 640 32.24 44.03 57.38
CA ARG A 640 31.27 45.11 57.66
C ARG A 640 30.85 45.13 59.13
N GLN A 641 30.59 43.97 59.73
CA GLN A 641 30.26 43.87 61.15
C GLN A 641 31.43 44.29 62.04
N GLN A 642 32.66 43.86 61.73
CA GLN A 642 33.87 44.29 62.43
C GLN A 642 34.10 45.80 62.30
N LEU A 643 33.84 46.40 61.13
CA LEU A 643 33.96 47.84 60.91
C LEU A 643 32.93 48.64 61.74
N ILE A 644 31.69 48.14 61.85
CA ILE A 644 30.66 48.75 62.72
C ILE A 644 31.12 48.72 64.18
N GLN A 645 31.55 47.56 64.69
CA GLN A 645 32.07 47.41 66.05
C GLN A 645 33.25 48.35 66.33
N ARG A 646 34.20 48.46 65.38
CA ARG A 646 35.35 49.38 65.50
C ARG A 646 34.95 50.84 65.49
N ASN A 647 33.92 51.22 64.73
CA ASN A 647 33.38 52.58 64.75
C ASN A 647 32.65 52.90 66.08
N GLU A 648 31.95 51.93 66.65
CA GLU A 648 31.34 52.04 67.98
C GLU A 648 32.42 52.18 69.08
N GLU A 649 33.45 51.34 69.06
CA GLU A 649 34.63 51.45 69.93
C GLU A 649 35.30 52.83 69.82
N LEU A 650 35.51 53.34 68.60
CA LEU A 650 36.07 54.67 68.36
C LEU A 650 35.17 55.79 68.89
N SER A 651 33.85 55.69 68.73
CA SER A 651 32.89 56.66 69.26
C SER A 651 32.96 56.73 70.80
N VAL A 652 32.98 55.57 71.47
CA VAL A 652 33.16 55.47 72.93
C VAL A 652 34.51 56.06 73.37
N LEU A 653 35.59 55.81 72.63
CA LEU A 653 36.91 56.40 72.90
C LEU A 653 36.92 57.92 72.73
N TYR A 654 36.27 58.47 71.70
CA TYR A 654 36.18 59.92 71.50
C TYR A 654 35.39 60.60 72.62
N GLU A 655 34.26 60.04 73.05
CA GLU A 655 33.49 60.60 74.16
C GLU A 655 34.27 60.48 75.49
N LYS A 656 35.01 59.38 75.71
CA LYS A 656 35.92 59.23 76.85
C LYS A 656 37.03 60.27 76.85
N ILE A 657 37.67 60.55 75.71
CA ILE A 657 38.68 61.60 75.54
C ILE A 657 38.08 62.98 75.83
N LYS A 658 36.87 63.25 75.34
CA LYS A 658 36.14 64.52 75.55
C LYS A 658 35.80 64.74 77.03
N ILE A 659 35.32 63.70 77.73
CA ILE A 659 35.10 63.72 79.17
C ILE A 659 36.43 63.96 79.91
N GLN A 660 37.50 63.23 79.57
CA GLN A 660 38.82 63.42 80.18
C GLN A 660 39.39 64.83 79.97
N LYS A 661 39.25 65.41 78.76
CA LYS A 661 39.63 66.80 78.47
C LYS A 661 38.82 67.80 79.32
N SER A 662 37.51 67.58 79.48
CA SER A 662 36.66 68.42 80.33
C SER A 662 37.10 68.35 81.80
N THR A 663 37.33 67.14 82.32
CA THR A 663 37.81 66.92 83.70
C THR A 663 39.20 67.52 83.93
N LEU A 664 40.13 67.37 82.98
CA LEU A 664 41.46 67.95 83.05
C LEU A 664 41.41 69.49 83.04
N SER A 665 40.57 70.08 82.19
CA SER A 665 40.37 71.55 82.15
C SER A 665 39.82 72.08 83.49
N LYS A 666 38.81 71.41 84.08
CA LYS A 666 38.29 71.74 85.41
C LYS A 666 39.35 71.60 86.50
N GLY A 667 40.12 70.51 86.48
CA GLY A 667 41.21 70.27 87.43
C GLY A 667 42.35 71.29 87.31
N TYR A 668 42.70 71.70 86.08
CA TYR A 668 43.66 72.76 85.82
C TYR A 668 43.20 74.11 86.36
N PHE A 669 41.92 74.46 86.18
CA PHE A 669 41.35 75.68 86.75
C PHE A 669 41.40 75.68 88.29
N GLN A 670 40.99 74.57 88.91
CA GLN A 670 41.08 74.38 90.37
C GLN A 670 42.52 74.45 90.89
N TYR A 671 43.47 73.86 90.17
CA TYR A 671 44.89 73.94 90.49
C TYR A 671 45.39 75.40 90.42
N GLN A 672 45.04 76.14 89.36
CA GLN A 672 45.42 77.55 89.20
C GLN A 672 44.80 78.45 90.29
N GLU A 673 43.59 78.14 90.76
CA GLU A 673 42.98 78.80 91.90
C GLU A 673 43.77 78.53 93.20
N LYS A 674 44.18 77.29 93.45
CA LYS A 674 45.03 76.94 94.60
C LYS A 674 46.44 77.52 94.50
N GLU A 675 47.01 77.66 93.31
CA GLU A 675 48.27 78.37 93.10
C GLU A 675 48.15 79.86 93.46
N LYS A 676 47.04 80.52 93.10
CA LYS A 676 46.74 81.90 93.54
C LYS A 676 46.59 81.97 95.06
N ASP A 677 45.86 81.04 95.69
CA ASP A 677 45.75 80.97 97.15
C ASP A 677 47.12 80.85 97.83
N VAL A 678 47.98 79.96 97.32
CA VAL A 678 49.36 79.78 97.82
C VAL A 678 50.18 81.06 97.65
N ASN A 679 50.13 81.72 96.48
CA ASN A 679 50.85 82.97 96.24
C ASN A 679 50.34 84.12 97.14
N ASN A 680 49.04 84.18 97.41
CA ASN A 680 48.44 85.12 98.36
C ASN A 680 48.92 84.84 99.79
N LEU A 681 48.95 83.57 100.21
CA LEU A 681 49.46 83.15 101.52
C LEU A 681 50.96 83.42 101.67
N GLN A 682 51.78 83.14 100.64
CA GLN A 682 53.20 83.48 100.63
C GLN A 682 53.42 85.00 100.74
N SER A 683 52.66 85.80 100.00
CA SER A 683 52.69 87.26 100.11
C SER A 683 52.29 87.75 101.50
N ARG A 684 51.30 87.10 102.13
CA ARG A 684 50.89 87.40 103.52
C ARG A 684 51.96 86.99 104.54
N ILE A 685 52.62 85.85 104.37
CA ILE A 685 53.75 85.41 105.19
C ILE A 685 54.91 86.39 105.06
N LEU A 686 55.24 86.84 103.84
CA LEU A 686 56.29 87.83 103.61
C LEU A 686 55.96 89.16 104.31
N ALA A 687 54.72 89.65 104.19
CA ALA A 687 54.27 90.87 104.87
C ALA A 687 54.39 90.75 106.40
N LEU A 688 53.92 89.63 106.99
CA LEU A 688 54.06 89.37 108.43
C LEU A 688 55.51 89.20 108.87
N THR A 689 56.38 88.68 107.99
CA THR A 689 57.82 88.54 108.26
C THR A 689 58.52 89.91 108.28
N LEU A 690 58.18 90.80 107.35
CA LEU A 690 58.66 92.19 107.32
C LEU A 690 58.13 93.00 108.51
N GLU A 691 56.87 92.79 108.90
CA GLU A 691 56.27 93.40 110.09
C GLU A 691 57.00 92.95 111.36
N ARG A 692 57.23 91.63 111.53
CA ARG A 692 58.08 91.06 112.57
C ARG A 692 59.47 91.69 112.59
N ASP A 693 60.14 91.79 111.44
CA ASP A 693 61.52 92.31 111.37
C ASP A 693 61.59 93.81 111.68
N SER A 694 60.56 94.58 111.31
CA SER A 694 60.41 95.97 111.75
C SER A 694 60.30 96.07 113.27
N SER A 695 59.42 95.27 113.89
CA SER A 695 59.29 95.20 115.36
C SER A 695 60.56 94.68 116.04
N ASN A 696 61.28 93.72 115.44
CA ASN A 696 62.50 93.17 116.00
C ASN A 696 63.68 94.16 115.91
N ASN A 697 63.74 94.96 114.84
CA ASN A 697 64.67 96.09 114.75
C ASN A 697 64.35 97.17 115.80
N GLN A 698 63.07 97.47 116.06
CA GLN A 698 62.66 98.35 117.16
C GLN A 698 63.12 97.80 118.53
N LEU A 699 62.96 96.50 118.78
CA LEU A 699 63.47 95.82 119.98
C LEU A 699 65.00 95.84 120.08
N SER A 700 65.74 95.84 118.97
CA SER A 700 67.21 95.92 119.01
C SER A 700 67.72 97.21 119.67
N HIS A 701 66.97 98.31 119.56
CA HIS A 701 67.26 99.57 120.24
C HIS A 701 66.93 99.54 121.74
N GLU A 702 66.13 98.60 122.23
CA GLU A 702 65.82 98.44 123.65
C GLU A 702 67.08 98.12 124.46
N GLY A 703 67.99 97.30 123.89
CA GLY A 703 69.28 96.99 124.51
C GLY A 703 70.18 98.22 124.63
N SER A 704 70.28 99.04 123.58
CA SER A 704 71.02 100.31 123.67
C SER A 704 70.34 101.29 124.62
N LEU A 705 69.02 101.42 124.59
CA LEU A 705 68.26 102.30 125.50
C LEU A 705 68.38 101.89 126.97
N LYS A 706 68.42 100.58 127.28
CA LYS A 706 68.70 100.09 128.64
C LYS A 706 70.14 100.36 129.06
N GLN A 707 71.12 100.23 128.16
CA GLN A 707 72.50 100.62 128.44
C GLN A 707 72.64 102.13 128.59
N GLU A 708 71.93 102.93 127.79
CA GLU A 708 71.83 104.39 127.88
C GLU A 708 71.19 104.80 129.20
N LEU A 709 70.14 104.10 129.65
CA LEU A 709 69.46 104.34 130.92
C LEU A 709 70.32 103.94 132.11
N ILE A 710 70.99 102.79 132.08
CA ILE A 710 71.97 102.41 133.12
C ILE A 710 73.18 103.36 133.10
N ARG A 711 73.61 103.83 131.92
CA ARG A 711 74.64 104.86 131.77
C ARG A 711 74.17 106.17 132.38
N LEU A 712 72.94 106.62 132.10
CA LEU A 712 72.34 107.83 132.64
C LEU A 712 72.02 107.72 134.14
N GLU A 713 71.68 106.54 134.68
CA GLU A 713 71.53 106.31 136.11
C GLU A 713 72.89 106.30 136.82
N LYS A 714 73.90 105.68 136.22
CA LYS A 714 75.29 105.77 136.71
C LYS A 714 75.84 107.18 136.58
N GLU A 715 75.56 107.90 135.51
CA GLU A 715 75.94 109.30 135.28
C GLU A 715 75.12 110.23 136.16
N LEU A 716 73.87 109.91 136.53
CA LEU A 716 73.09 110.67 137.51
C LEU A 716 73.58 110.40 138.94
N LEU A 717 73.96 109.16 139.26
CA LEU A 717 74.55 108.82 140.55
C LEU A 717 75.95 109.42 140.67
N GLN A 718 76.77 109.30 139.62
CA GLN A 718 78.04 110.01 139.49
C GLN A 718 77.79 111.51 139.58
N GLU A 719 76.99 112.15 138.74
CA GLU A 719 76.66 113.58 138.83
C GLU A 719 75.98 114.00 140.14
N LYS A 720 75.34 113.12 140.93
CA LYS A 720 74.96 113.46 142.32
C LYS A 720 76.17 113.45 143.26
N THR A 721 77.07 112.48 143.09
CA THR A 721 78.35 112.38 143.79
C THR A 721 79.36 113.44 143.34
N LYS A 722 79.22 113.91 142.10
CA LYS A 722 80.09 114.83 141.36
C LYS A 722 79.53 116.24 141.43
N ILE A 723 78.23 116.50 141.56
CA ILE A 723 77.73 117.80 142.05
C ILE A 723 78.17 117.99 143.49
N ARG A 724 78.18 116.93 144.30
CA ARG A 724 78.77 116.95 145.65
C ARG A 724 80.29 117.21 145.61
N ALA A 725 81.04 116.48 144.79
CA ALA A 725 82.50 116.63 144.70
C ALA A 725 82.98 117.79 143.79
N LEU A 726 82.14 118.37 142.93
CA LEU A 726 82.42 119.57 142.12
C LEU A 726 81.84 120.83 142.75
N SER A 727 81.00 120.71 143.78
CA SER A 727 80.92 121.75 144.81
C SER A 727 82.25 121.90 145.56
N GLU A 728 83.11 120.86 145.52
CA GLU A 728 84.45 120.83 146.11
C GLU A 728 85.58 121.02 145.06
N GLU A 729 85.38 120.62 143.78
CA GLU A 729 86.40 120.65 142.71
C GLU A 729 85.95 121.21 141.33
N LEU A 730 84.85 121.96 141.18
CA LEU A 730 84.66 122.77 139.93
C LEU A 730 85.58 124.00 139.87
N ASP A 731 86.74 123.91 140.52
CA ASP A 731 87.89 124.81 140.37
C ASP A 731 88.76 124.42 139.14
N HIS A 732 88.07 124.05 138.02
CA HIS A 732 88.46 124.08 136.58
C HIS A 732 88.94 122.79 135.81
N PRO A 733 88.74 122.68 134.45
CA PRO A 733 88.53 121.41 133.65
C PRO A 733 89.27 121.25 132.25
N LEU A 734 88.93 120.26 131.33
CA LEU A 734 88.77 120.32 129.80
C LEU A 734 89.19 119.16 128.76
N ASN A 735 88.32 118.83 127.72
CA ASN A 735 88.38 118.49 126.21
C ASN A 735 89.28 117.41 125.42
N VAL A 736 89.13 117.01 124.09
CA VAL A 736 88.01 116.54 123.15
C VAL A 736 88.34 116.03 121.63
N HIS A 737 87.66 114.98 121.05
CA HIS A 737 87.24 114.57 119.59
C HIS A 737 88.07 114.15 118.25
N ARG A 738 87.49 113.25 117.34
CA ARG A 738 87.27 113.19 115.78
C ARG A 738 87.87 112.19 114.64
N TRP A 739 87.47 112.23 113.28
CA TRP A 739 87.33 111.17 112.13
C TRP A 739 88.05 111.23 110.67
N ARG A 740 88.02 110.21 109.69
CA ARG A 740 87.84 110.25 108.11
C ARG A 740 87.89 108.95 107.11
N LYS A 741 87.91 109.03 105.71
CA LYS A 741 87.57 108.00 104.57
C LYS A 741 88.17 108.15 103.06
N LEU A 742 88.17 107.16 102.06
CA LEU A 742 88.49 107.27 100.52
C LEU A 742 88.22 106.03 99.48
N GLU A 743 88.66 106.00 98.15
CA GLU A 743 88.13 105.29 96.87
C GLU A 743 89.05 104.37 95.88
N GLY A 744 88.55 103.75 94.74
CA GLY A 744 89.32 103.16 93.54
C GLY A 744 88.67 102.10 92.52
N SER A 745 89.15 101.87 91.24
CA SER A 745 88.44 101.15 90.08
C SER A 745 89.22 100.20 89.09
N ASP A 746 88.51 99.36 88.25
CA ASP A 746 88.62 99.22 86.74
C ASP A 746 88.00 97.96 85.98
N PRO A 747 88.68 97.06 85.20
CA PRO A 747 88.26 96.71 83.79
C PRO A 747 87.83 95.24 83.43
N LYS A 748 87.18 95.01 82.23
CA LYS A 748 86.99 93.66 81.57
C LYS A 748 86.37 93.50 80.14
N ARG A 749 86.03 94.56 79.38
CA ARG A 749 84.95 94.49 78.35
C ARG A 749 85.30 93.98 76.93
N PHE A 750 86.56 93.96 76.49
CA PHE A 750 86.92 93.73 75.08
C PHE A 750 86.99 92.25 74.65
N GLU A 751 87.43 91.34 75.53
CA GLU A 751 87.59 89.91 75.19
C GLU A 751 86.26 89.19 74.85
N MET A 752 85.17 89.59 75.51
CA MET A 752 83.86 88.94 75.38
C MET A 752 83.31 89.02 73.95
N ILE A 753 83.55 90.15 73.26
CA ILE A 753 83.03 90.42 71.91
C ILE A 753 83.68 89.47 70.87
N ARG A 754 84.97 89.15 71.05
CA ARG A 754 85.74 88.32 70.10
C ARG A 754 85.34 86.83 70.14
N LYS A 755 84.89 86.33 71.29
CA LYS A 755 84.33 84.96 71.41
C LYS A 755 82.99 84.82 70.68
N LEU A 756 82.14 85.85 70.72
CA LEU A 756 80.78 85.82 70.20
C LEU A 756 80.74 85.61 68.67
N GLN A 757 81.56 86.36 67.93
CA GLN A 757 81.66 86.25 66.46
C GLN A 757 82.20 84.88 65.99
N THR A 758 83.05 84.23 66.79
CA THR A 758 83.62 82.91 66.44
C THR A 758 82.58 81.79 66.57
N MET A 759 81.64 81.91 67.51
CA MET A 759 80.54 80.94 67.67
C MET A 759 79.52 81.05 66.54
N GLN A 760 79.15 82.27 66.12
CA GLN A 760 78.17 82.48 65.04
C GLN A 760 78.59 81.83 63.71
N LYS A 761 79.87 81.92 63.33
CA LYS A 761 80.39 81.26 62.11
C LYS A 761 80.35 79.72 62.16
N LYS A 762 80.43 79.11 63.35
CA LYS A 762 80.27 77.65 63.51
C LYS A 762 78.81 77.21 63.41
N LEU A 763 77.88 78.03 63.93
CA LEU A 763 76.45 77.74 63.90
C LEU A 763 75.91 77.70 62.47
N ILE A 764 76.28 78.69 61.63
CA ILE A 764 75.82 78.78 60.23
C ILE A 764 76.22 77.54 59.43
N ARG A 765 77.48 77.10 59.51
CA ARG A 765 77.94 75.86 58.84
C ARG A 765 77.18 74.60 59.27
N LYS A 766 76.74 74.53 60.53
CA LYS A 766 75.97 73.38 61.03
C LYS A 766 74.51 73.42 60.58
N TYR A 767 73.93 74.61 60.38
CA TYR A 767 72.65 74.73 59.70
C TYR A 767 72.75 74.26 58.24
N GLU A 768 73.73 74.74 57.48
CA GLU A 768 73.96 74.35 56.08
C GLU A 768 74.11 72.82 55.90
N GLU A 769 74.92 72.16 56.73
CA GLU A 769 75.06 70.69 56.73
C GLU A 769 73.75 69.95 57.05
N THR A 770 72.86 70.54 57.84
CA THR A 770 71.58 69.92 58.22
C THR A 770 70.58 70.04 57.08
N THR A 771 70.44 71.24 56.50
CA THR A 771 69.55 71.49 55.35
C THR A 771 69.90 70.61 54.14
N ILE A 772 71.19 70.35 53.89
CA ILE A 772 71.63 69.45 52.80
C ILE A 772 71.20 67.99 53.09
N LYS A 773 71.22 67.54 54.35
CA LYS A 773 70.77 66.20 54.73
C LYS A 773 69.26 66.06 54.66
N ASP A 774 68.51 67.08 55.08
CA ASP A 774 67.05 67.07 54.99
C ASP A 774 66.58 67.00 53.52
N LEU A 775 67.23 67.76 52.61
CA LEU A 775 66.99 67.66 51.17
C LEU A 775 67.27 66.24 50.62
N LEU A 776 68.38 65.62 51.05
CA LEU A 776 68.73 64.26 50.63
C LEU A 776 67.74 63.20 51.12
N ILE A 777 67.18 63.37 52.33
CA ILE A 777 66.13 62.51 52.87
C ILE A 777 64.86 62.65 52.04
N LEU A 778 64.43 63.88 51.75
CA LEU A 778 63.22 64.18 50.97
C LEU A 778 63.29 63.60 49.55
N GLU A 779 64.47 63.63 48.92
CA GLU A 779 64.73 63.02 47.61
C GLU A 779 64.67 61.48 47.66
N LYS A 780 65.19 60.86 48.74
CA LYS A 780 65.11 59.40 48.96
C LYS A 780 63.70 58.93 49.30
N GLU A 781 62.93 59.69 50.08
CA GLU A 781 61.53 59.40 50.37
C GLU A 781 60.67 59.47 49.10
N LYS A 782 60.89 60.48 48.26
CA LYS A 782 60.23 60.58 46.95
C LYS A 782 60.55 59.37 46.06
N LEU A 783 61.83 59.00 45.96
CA LEU A 783 62.27 57.82 45.19
C LEU A 783 61.65 56.51 45.73
N TYR A 784 61.52 56.38 47.06
CA TYR A 784 60.89 55.23 47.71
C TYR A 784 59.38 55.15 47.43
N VAL A 785 58.67 56.28 47.44
CA VAL A 785 57.24 56.35 47.05
C VAL A 785 57.05 56.04 45.57
N GLU A 786 57.92 56.54 44.69
CA GLU A 786 57.92 56.23 43.26
C GLU A 786 58.17 54.72 43.01
N LEU A 787 59.19 54.11 43.63
CA LEU A 787 59.42 52.66 43.54
C LEU A 787 58.25 51.85 44.10
N LYS A 788 57.67 52.25 45.24
CA LYS A 788 56.52 51.57 45.85
C LYS A 788 55.29 51.63 44.94
N THR A 789 55.10 52.75 44.23
CA THR A 789 54.01 52.93 43.26
C THR A 789 54.22 52.11 41.98
N ILE A 790 55.48 51.91 41.57
CA ILE A 790 55.84 51.02 40.44
C ILE A 790 55.66 49.55 40.83
N LEU A 791 56.13 49.12 42.02
CA LEU A 791 55.91 47.76 42.51
C LEU A 791 54.42 47.43 42.66
N ALA A 792 53.61 48.35 43.20
CA ALA A 792 52.16 48.19 43.31
C ALA A 792 51.41 48.18 41.95
N ARG A 793 52.11 48.46 40.85
CA ARG A 793 51.59 48.38 39.47
C ARG A 793 52.14 47.21 38.67
N GLN A 794 53.10 46.44 39.21
CA GLN A 794 53.50 45.19 38.57
C GLN A 794 52.44 44.11 38.87
N PRO A 795 51.90 43.44 37.85
CA PRO A 795 51.04 42.28 38.08
C PRO A 795 51.83 41.20 38.83
N GLY A 796 51.23 40.62 39.87
CA GLY A 796 51.82 39.48 40.58
C GLY A 796 52.03 38.28 39.65
N ALA A 797 52.86 37.31 40.08
CA ALA A 797 53.21 36.15 39.25
C ALA A 797 51.98 35.43 38.67
N GLU A 798 50.94 35.23 39.47
CA GLU A 798 49.65 34.65 39.03
C GLU A 798 48.96 35.48 37.94
N VAL A 799 49.00 36.82 38.02
CA VAL A 799 48.38 37.70 37.02
C VAL A 799 49.20 37.73 35.73
N ALA A 800 50.52 37.56 35.81
CA ALA A 800 51.38 37.38 34.64
C ALA A 800 51.12 36.04 33.93
N GLU A 801 50.94 34.94 34.68
CA GLU A 801 50.56 33.63 34.13
C GLU A 801 49.14 33.65 33.54
N GLN A 802 48.16 34.25 34.23
CA GLN A 802 46.82 34.48 33.71
C GLN A 802 46.84 35.31 32.41
N LEU A 803 47.70 36.33 32.31
CA LEU A 803 47.88 37.09 31.06
C LEU A 803 48.41 36.25 29.90
N VAL A 804 49.30 35.27 30.16
CA VAL A 804 49.76 34.31 29.14
C VAL A 804 48.60 33.40 28.71
N VAL A 805 47.87 32.82 29.66
CA VAL A 805 46.70 31.97 29.38
C VAL A 805 45.62 32.74 28.61
N TYR A 806 45.27 33.96 29.03
CA TYR A 806 44.30 34.80 28.31
C TYR A 806 44.78 35.18 26.91
N LYS A 807 46.09 35.39 26.71
CA LYS A 807 46.65 35.67 25.38
C LYS A 807 46.57 34.46 24.45
N GLU A 808 46.76 33.24 24.96
CA GLU A 808 46.54 32.00 24.19
C GLU A 808 45.05 31.75 23.92
N THR A 809 44.19 31.97 24.91
CA THR A 809 42.73 31.84 24.78
C THR A 809 42.17 32.85 23.77
N LEU A 810 42.66 34.09 23.79
CA LEU A 810 42.32 35.13 22.81
C LEU A 810 42.77 34.73 21.40
N LYS A 811 43.99 34.20 21.25
CA LYS A 811 44.51 33.70 19.97
C LYS A 811 43.68 32.52 19.44
N GLY A 812 43.25 31.60 20.31
CA GLY A 812 42.33 30.52 19.97
C GLY A 812 40.95 31.05 19.52
N LYS A 813 40.39 32.02 20.25
CA LYS A 813 39.13 32.67 19.89
C LYS A 813 39.21 33.48 18.59
N GLN A 814 40.35 34.10 18.30
CA GLN A 814 40.57 34.85 17.07
C GLN A 814 40.73 33.92 15.86
N ASN A 815 41.33 32.73 16.04
CA ASN A 815 41.33 31.69 15.01
C ASN A 815 39.91 31.11 14.78
N GLN A 816 39.12 30.87 15.85
CA GLN A 816 37.72 30.45 15.72
C GLN A 816 36.87 31.53 15.01
N MET A 817 37.08 32.81 15.32
CA MET A 817 36.43 33.93 14.64
C MET A 817 36.77 33.95 13.15
N LYS A 818 38.04 33.75 12.79
CA LYS A 818 38.47 33.68 11.39
C LYS A 818 37.85 32.50 10.64
N GLN A 819 37.75 31.33 11.27
CA GLN A 819 37.06 30.17 10.70
C GLN A 819 35.57 30.44 10.48
N MET A 820 34.89 31.06 11.46
CA MET A 820 33.50 31.50 11.31
C MET A 820 33.33 32.61 10.26
N GLU A 821 34.32 33.47 10.04
CA GLU A 821 34.32 34.46 8.93
C GLU A 821 34.46 33.78 7.56
N GLU A 822 35.32 32.76 7.45
CA GLU A 822 35.50 31.94 6.24
C GLU A 822 34.23 31.11 5.93
N GLU A 823 33.60 30.51 6.95
CA GLU A 823 32.29 29.83 6.84
C GLU A 823 31.16 30.80 6.47
N LEU A 824 31.11 31.99 7.10
CA LEU A 824 30.15 33.03 6.75
C LEU A 824 30.34 33.54 5.32
N GLN A 825 31.58 33.58 4.83
CA GLN A 825 31.89 33.95 3.45
C GLN A 825 31.43 32.86 2.45
N MET A 826 31.60 31.58 2.79
CA MET A 826 31.02 30.44 2.05
C MET A 826 29.48 30.53 1.99
N TYR A 827 28.80 30.75 3.12
CA TYR A 827 27.34 30.90 3.14
C TYR A 827 26.86 32.14 2.36
N LYS A 828 27.60 33.25 2.38
CA LYS A 828 27.32 34.42 1.53
C LYS A 828 27.46 34.09 0.04
N MET A 829 28.44 33.27 -0.35
CA MET A 829 28.60 32.80 -1.73
C MET A 829 27.38 31.96 -2.16
N GLN A 830 26.99 30.98 -1.34
CA GLN A 830 25.85 30.11 -1.59
C GLN A 830 24.51 30.88 -1.67
N VAL A 831 24.33 31.92 -0.82
CA VAL A 831 23.16 32.81 -0.92
C VAL A 831 23.19 33.66 -2.19
N ASN A 832 24.36 34.04 -2.70
CA ASN A 832 24.48 34.75 -3.97
C ASN A 832 24.21 33.83 -5.18
N GLU A 833 24.63 32.57 -5.13
CA GLU A 833 24.26 31.54 -6.12
C GLU A 833 22.75 31.34 -6.14
N TYR A 834 22.10 31.11 -4.99
CA TYR A 834 20.63 31.00 -4.94
C TYR A 834 19.90 32.27 -5.37
N ARG A 835 20.47 33.47 -5.17
CA ARG A 835 19.92 34.71 -5.74
C ARG A 835 20.08 34.79 -7.25
N HIS A 836 21.17 34.25 -7.80
CA HIS A 836 21.39 34.16 -9.24
C HIS A 836 20.38 33.19 -9.87
N ASP A 837 20.22 32.00 -9.29
CA ASP A 837 19.27 30.97 -9.73
C ASP A 837 17.82 31.47 -9.66
N LEU A 838 17.42 32.13 -8.57
CA LEU A 838 16.11 32.79 -8.46
C LEU A 838 15.93 33.89 -9.52
N GLY A 839 17.00 34.60 -9.88
CA GLY A 839 17.00 35.59 -10.95
C GLY A 839 16.89 34.97 -12.36
N GLN A 840 17.45 33.78 -12.57
CA GLN A 840 17.25 33.01 -13.82
C GLN A 840 15.80 32.49 -13.89
N LEU A 841 15.29 31.88 -12.82
CA LEU A 841 13.92 31.36 -12.75
C LEU A 841 12.86 32.46 -12.92
N ASP A 842 13.07 33.67 -12.40
CA ASP A 842 12.13 34.77 -12.64
C ASP A 842 12.23 35.31 -14.08
N LYS A 843 13.41 35.26 -14.73
CA LYS A 843 13.54 35.55 -16.18
C LYS A 843 12.85 34.50 -17.05
N GLU A 844 13.01 33.21 -16.74
CA GLU A 844 12.31 32.11 -17.43
C GLU A 844 10.79 32.25 -17.27
N LYS A 845 10.33 32.56 -16.05
CA LYS A 845 8.92 32.85 -15.77
C LYS A 845 8.42 34.08 -16.55
N GLN A 846 9.20 35.15 -16.65
CA GLN A 846 8.85 36.33 -17.44
C GLN A 846 8.81 36.01 -18.95
N GLN A 847 9.74 35.18 -19.46
CA GLN A 847 9.69 34.68 -20.84
C GLN A 847 8.44 33.82 -21.09
N ILE A 848 8.10 32.89 -20.20
CA ILE A 848 6.88 32.06 -20.32
C ILE A 848 5.63 32.94 -20.26
N GLN A 849 5.61 34.00 -19.43
CA GLN A 849 4.53 34.97 -19.40
C GLN A 849 4.44 35.79 -20.70
N GLN A 850 5.56 36.23 -21.27
CA GLN A 850 5.59 36.90 -22.58
C GLN A 850 5.15 35.97 -23.71
N GLU A 851 5.64 34.74 -23.78
CA GLU A 851 5.18 33.75 -24.76
C GLU A 851 3.68 33.46 -24.64
N TRP A 852 3.15 33.41 -23.42
CA TRP A 852 1.72 33.23 -23.20
C TRP A 852 0.92 34.45 -23.65
N ILE A 853 1.37 35.66 -23.31
CA ILE A 853 0.78 36.93 -23.77
C ILE A 853 0.81 37.04 -25.30
N ASP A 854 1.93 36.69 -25.94
CA ASP A 854 2.08 36.69 -27.41
C ASP A 854 1.19 35.64 -28.09
N ARG A 855 0.99 34.47 -27.47
CA ARG A 855 0.01 33.48 -27.95
C ARG A 855 -1.43 33.99 -27.80
N GLN A 856 -1.75 34.69 -26.71
CA GLN A 856 -3.08 35.31 -26.53
C GLN A 856 -3.29 36.49 -27.51
N LEU A 857 -2.27 37.33 -27.75
CA LEU A 857 -2.31 38.42 -28.74
C LEU A 857 -2.44 37.88 -30.16
N LYS A 858 -1.72 36.81 -30.54
CA LYS A 858 -1.92 36.14 -31.83
C LYS A 858 -3.31 35.49 -31.94
N SER A 859 -3.83 34.91 -30.86
CA SER A 859 -5.20 34.40 -30.80
C SER A 859 -6.24 35.51 -31.01
N TYR A 860 -6.04 36.69 -30.41
CA TYR A 860 -6.90 37.85 -30.60
C TYR A 860 -6.76 38.47 -32.01
N SER A 861 -5.55 38.60 -32.54
CA SER A 861 -5.31 39.11 -33.89
C SER A 861 -5.99 38.24 -34.95
N ASN A 862 -5.88 36.91 -34.81
CA ASN A 862 -6.54 35.96 -35.72
C ASN A 862 -8.08 35.94 -35.57
N GLN A 863 -8.65 36.54 -34.52
CA GLN A 863 -10.10 36.72 -34.38
C GLN A 863 -10.61 38.03 -35.01
N PHE A 864 -9.73 38.99 -35.31
CA PHE A 864 -10.10 40.26 -35.96
C PHE A 864 -9.74 40.31 -37.46
N ASP A 865 -8.85 39.45 -37.95
CA ASP A 865 -8.38 39.45 -39.35
C ASP A 865 -9.32 38.68 -40.34
N HIS A 866 -10.62 38.70 -40.06
CA HIS A 866 -11.68 38.13 -40.90
C HIS A 866 -12.81 39.13 -41.20
N GLY A 867 -12.42 40.38 -41.50
CA GLY A 867 -13.37 41.34 -42.07
C GLY A 867 -12.92 42.80 -42.17
N GLN A 868 -12.02 43.12 -43.12
CA GLN A 868 -12.24 44.20 -44.10
C GLN A 868 -11.10 44.33 -45.13
N GLU A 869 -11.45 44.30 -46.42
CA GLU A 869 -10.60 44.85 -47.48
C GLU A 869 -10.69 46.39 -47.46
N GLY A 870 -9.60 47.10 -47.79
CA GLY A 870 -9.70 48.44 -48.39
C GLY A 870 -8.75 49.54 -47.90
N ASN A 871 -7.78 49.87 -48.75
CA ASN A 871 -7.20 51.21 -48.97
C ASN A 871 -6.44 51.99 -47.85
N ALA A 872 -5.10 51.99 -48.04
CA ALA A 872 -4.33 53.14 -48.56
C ALA A 872 -3.62 54.16 -47.62
N THR A 873 -2.32 54.31 -47.92
CA THR A 873 -1.44 55.51 -47.84
C THR A 873 -0.84 55.98 -46.49
N VAL A 874 0.47 55.68 -46.35
CA VAL A 874 1.59 56.62 -46.06
C VAL A 874 1.44 57.64 -44.91
N TYR A 875 2.34 57.57 -43.91
CA TYR A 875 3.34 58.63 -43.62
C TYR A 875 4.34 58.23 -42.50
N GLY A 876 5.60 58.64 -42.65
CA GLY A 876 6.43 59.13 -41.53
C GLY A 876 7.20 58.14 -40.63
N ASP A 877 8.46 57.88 -40.98
CA ASP A 877 9.57 57.78 -40.00
C ASP A 877 9.74 59.15 -39.30
N PRO A 878 10.12 59.23 -38.01
CA PRO A 878 11.56 59.37 -37.73
C PRO A 878 12.05 58.74 -36.41
N ALA A 879 13.17 58.01 -36.55
CA ALA A 879 14.38 58.10 -35.71
C ALA A 879 14.32 57.74 -34.20
N SER A 880 15.15 56.75 -33.83
CA SER A 880 16.23 57.02 -32.87
C SER A 880 17.43 56.10 -33.07
N TYR A 881 18.62 56.70 -32.96
CA TYR A 881 19.88 56.08 -32.56
C TYR A 881 19.68 55.13 -31.35
N GLY A 882 20.47 54.08 -31.13
CA GLY A 882 21.66 53.64 -31.86
C GLY A 882 22.68 52.98 -30.92
N ASN A 883 23.55 52.15 -31.50
CA ASN A 883 24.77 51.53 -30.94
C ASN A 883 24.63 50.27 -30.04
N PRO A 884 25.27 49.15 -30.44
CA PRO A 884 25.58 48.02 -29.57
C PRO A 884 27.07 48.01 -29.15
N GLU A 885 27.35 48.02 -27.85
CA GLU A 885 28.63 47.55 -27.24
C GLU A 885 28.56 47.66 -25.71
N ASP A 886 28.31 46.54 -25.04
CA ASP A 886 28.91 46.06 -23.76
C ASP A 886 28.28 44.71 -23.35
#